data_AF-A0A9W7EW45-F1
#
_entry.id   AF-A0A9W7EW45-F1
#
_cell.length_a   1.000
_cell.length_b   1.000
_cell.length_c   1.000
_cell.angle_alpha   90.00
_cell.angle_beta   90.00
_cell.angle_gamma   90.00
#
_symmetry.space_group_name_H-M   'P 1'
#
loop_
_entity.id
_entity.type
_entity.pdbx_description
1 polymer ?
#
loop_
_entity_poly.entity_id
_entity_poly.type
_entity_poly.pdbx_seq_one_letter_code
_entity_poly.pdbx_strand_id
1 'polypeptide(L)'
;MDSTMKGDVRDEEDLVRAARMGNFLQMLKCPLLPQDEDRRTRFTEEFGMGSKNVVYPVFHWALTNYEKLCKRAYLGKYLVRIEPPQEFMQDDTLGDLVERYKELQVEFKGTHQTFDSNKATMSRPGAELRAEIQQLEDERRQLQDRIEKLKSNTRNEIAFPAMLAATSSMRQEQDEEVRLQEKMREQRHLLDIAEQRFQETQRRLSALKGSATGGHSAEAILKELQKDVQETAKVIRGDMAGERNKLADTIARLERQRLEPNRSIEDVERMRAQVRQLERQKDEMRETVEKAMSSRGDNKLGMFRQHANMASAKLVQKEEEVESRLKDLTAVRGEVDELEAKVNDIAAAAGGGMVGPNGRQMTRDEFKEYGAQLREKSHKYKLQKTALAGLRAESVVLHRTEQILKGRDRNLEEFLTQQEAKAGVSGYRDAQSKLEMASEQTAEMDDMKGQTLDEISEIVKKINGQLEEKKTKLKPLIKELKEVRKQYQECEQDYLDKKQRYDSVAVGLATERSMLEGECDELQDECLQEESRYHYLNCLSQIASIGLEKVQQEEKWTAGHGRLLPEFANHQELYQNKINQQESLSKQLRKQQKKIKENEGGNMYQRSLYADLHRLLSAKVKSRLGGTNNGNILGISGQLTADTMDFGTAQVVRID
;
A
#
# COMPACT_ATOMS: atom_id res chain seq x y z
N MET A 1 -41.45 -30.99 17.50
CA MET A 1 -41.56 -30.89 16.02
C MET A 1 -42.96 -30.45 15.60
N ASP A 2 -44.03 -31.06 16.11
CA ASP A 2 -45.42 -30.63 15.90
C ASP A 2 -46.17 -30.69 17.25
N SER A 3 -47.00 -29.69 17.56
CA SER A 3 -47.77 -29.65 18.81
C SER A 3 -48.95 -30.62 18.81
N THR A 4 -49.43 -31.04 17.63
CA THR A 4 -50.55 -31.99 17.47
C THR A 4 -50.15 -33.45 17.78
N MET A 5 -48.85 -33.75 17.75
CA MET A 5 -48.28 -35.06 18.06
C MET A 5 -47.85 -35.20 19.53
N LYS A 6 -48.20 -34.21 20.36
CA LYS A 6 -47.91 -34.20 21.81
C LYS A 6 -49.02 -34.95 22.54
N GLY A 7 -48.68 -36.09 23.15
CA GLY A 7 -49.58 -36.88 23.98
C GLY A 7 -48.80 -37.67 25.03
N ASP A 8 -49.44 -38.04 26.14
CA ASP A 8 -48.87 -39.00 27.08
C ASP A 8 -48.99 -40.40 26.48
N VAL A 9 -47.87 -41.11 26.43
CA VAL A 9 -47.77 -42.46 25.84
C VAL A 9 -48.62 -43.47 26.62
N ARG A 10 -48.95 -43.17 27.88
CA ARG A 10 -49.68 -44.05 28.82
C ARG A 10 -51.20 -44.05 28.63
N ASP A 11 -51.75 -43.01 28.00
CA ASP A 11 -53.20 -42.79 27.90
C ASP A 11 -53.79 -43.35 26.59
N GLU A 12 -52.97 -43.93 25.71
CA GLU A 12 -53.35 -44.37 24.37
C GLU A 12 -53.01 -45.84 24.09
N GLU A 13 -53.91 -46.52 23.38
CA GLU A 13 -53.67 -47.90 22.92
C GLU A 13 -52.45 -47.99 22.00
N ASP A 14 -51.62 -49.02 22.22
CA ASP A 14 -50.33 -49.19 21.55
C ASP A 14 -50.44 -49.22 20.02
N LEU A 15 -51.51 -49.81 19.46
CA LEU A 15 -51.76 -49.88 18.02
C LEU A 15 -52.16 -48.52 17.42
N VAL A 16 -52.98 -47.74 18.13
CA VAL A 16 -53.41 -46.40 17.70
C VAL A 16 -52.24 -45.43 17.75
N ARG A 17 -51.42 -45.52 18.81
CA ARG A 17 -50.20 -44.74 18.98
C ARG A 17 -49.17 -45.06 17.91
N ALA A 18 -48.93 -46.34 17.64
CA ALA A 18 -48.01 -46.80 16.61
C ALA A 18 -48.44 -46.35 15.21
N ALA A 19 -49.73 -46.47 14.87
CA ALA A 19 -50.26 -45.99 13.60
C ALA A 19 -50.12 -44.47 13.44
N ARG A 20 -50.40 -43.69 14.50
CA ARG A 20 -50.23 -42.24 14.48
C ARG A 20 -48.76 -41.83 14.29
N MET A 21 -47.85 -42.46 15.03
CA MET A 21 -46.41 -42.20 14.91
C MET A 21 -45.87 -42.67 13.56
N GLY A 22 -46.36 -43.79 13.02
CA GLY A 22 -46.04 -44.29 11.68
C GLY A 22 -46.46 -43.31 10.57
N ASN A 23 -47.68 -42.80 10.65
CA ASN A 23 -48.18 -41.77 9.71
C ASN A 23 -47.37 -40.47 9.81
N PHE A 24 -46.95 -40.07 11.01
CA PHE A 24 -46.08 -38.91 11.21
C PHE A 24 -44.67 -39.13 10.64
N LEU A 25 -44.07 -40.31 10.85
CA LEU A 25 -42.78 -40.68 10.24
C LEU A 25 -42.86 -40.76 8.71
N GLN A 26 -44.01 -41.16 8.15
CA GLN A 26 -44.28 -41.15 6.72
C GLN A 26 -44.37 -39.71 6.18
N MET A 27 -45.06 -38.80 6.89
CA MET A 27 -45.10 -37.38 6.55
C MET A 27 -43.70 -36.74 6.58
N LEU A 28 -42.87 -37.14 7.54
CA LEU A 28 -41.45 -36.74 7.62
C LEU A 28 -40.55 -37.42 6.59
N LYS A 29 -41.08 -38.34 5.76
CA LYS A 29 -40.35 -39.17 4.79
C LYS A 29 -39.14 -39.87 5.41
N CYS A 30 -39.35 -40.61 6.49
CA CYS A 30 -38.29 -41.42 7.08
C CYS A 30 -37.82 -42.51 6.09
N PRO A 31 -36.53 -42.56 5.74
CA PRO A 31 -35.99 -43.54 4.77
C PRO A 31 -35.97 -44.98 5.30
N LEU A 32 -36.22 -45.17 6.59
CA LEU A 32 -36.25 -46.47 7.25
C LEU A 32 -37.63 -47.15 7.17
N LEU A 33 -38.64 -46.48 6.60
CA LEU A 33 -39.96 -47.05 6.35
C LEU A 33 -39.94 -47.88 5.05
N PRO A 34 -40.27 -49.19 5.08
CA PRO A 34 -40.39 -50.00 3.88
C PRO A 34 -41.48 -49.50 2.92
N GLN A 35 -41.28 -49.67 1.61
CA GLN A 35 -42.27 -49.25 0.58
C GLN A 35 -43.43 -50.25 0.41
N ASP A 36 -43.21 -51.53 0.73
CA ASP A 36 -44.24 -52.59 0.68
C ASP A 36 -45.25 -52.45 1.83
N GLU A 37 -46.56 -52.55 1.54
CA GLU A 37 -47.64 -52.39 2.53
C GLU A 37 -47.54 -53.38 3.70
N ASP A 38 -47.32 -54.66 3.39
CA ASP A 38 -47.22 -55.74 4.39
C ASP A 38 -45.98 -55.63 5.29
N ARG A 39 -44.92 -54.97 4.81
CA ARG A 39 -43.70 -54.74 5.60
C ARG A 39 -43.81 -53.47 6.44
N ARG A 40 -44.60 -52.50 6.00
CA ARG A 40 -44.91 -51.27 6.72
C ARG A 40 -45.85 -51.51 7.90
N THR A 41 -46.84 -52.40 7.75
CA THR A 41 -47.70 -52.82 8.87
C THR A 41 -46.87 -53.52 9.96
N ARG A 42 -46.01 -54.48 9.58
CA ARG A 42 -45.06 -55.14 10.50
C ARG A 42 -44.09 -54.16 11.17
N PHE A 43 -43.53 -53.21 10.42
CA PHE A 43 -42.65 -52.17 10.98
C PHE A 43 -43.39 -51.30 12.00
N THR A 44 -44.66 -50.97 11.73
CA THR A 44 -45.49 -50.16 12.64
C THR A 44 -45.85 -50.95 13.91
N GLU A 45 -46.12 -52.25 13.78
CA GLU A 45 -46.33 -53.15 14.92
C GLU A 45 -45.06 -53.32 15.77
N GLU A 46 -43.90 -53.58 15.16
CA GLU A 46 -42.61 -53.69 15.86
C GLU A 46 -42.16 -52.38 16.52
N PHE A 47 -42.51 -51.25 15.90
CA PHE A 47 -42.31 -49.92 16.47
C PHE A 47 -43.23 -49.67 17.67
N GLY A 48 -44.50 -50.10 17.58
CA GLY A 48 -45.47 -50.07 18.67
C GLY A 48 -45.09 -50.93 19.87
N MET A 49 -44.49 -52.10 19.61
CA MET A 49 -43.92 -53.00 20.63
C MET A 49 -42.61 -52.50 21.24
N GLY A 50 -42.03 -51.40 20.73
CA GLY A 50 -40.82 -50.79 21.29
C GLY A 50 -39.53 -51.57 21.00
N SER A 51 -39.46 -52.29 19.88
CA SER A 51 -38.26 -53.04 19.49
C SER A 51 -37.04 -52.12 19.34
N LYS A 52 -35.98 -52.39 20.11
CA LYS A 52 -34.74 -51.56 20.12
C LYS A 52 -34.10 -51.47 18.73
N ASN A 53 -34.21 -52.52 17.94
CA ASN A 53 -33.64 -52.59 16.58
C ASN A 53 -34.32 -51.64 15.59
N VAL A 54 -35.55 -51.18 15.89
CA VAL A 54 -36.33 -50.28 15.04
C VAL A 54 -36.34 -48.86 15.61
N VAL A 55 -36.52 -48.71 16.92
CA VAL A 55 -36.62 -47.40 17.58
C VAL A 55 -35.30 -46.63 17.59
N TYR A 56 -34.16 -47.29 17.85
CA TYR A 56 -32.86 -46.60 17.95
C TYR A 56 -32.38 -46.02 16.63
N PRO A 57 -32.46 -46.72 15.49
CA PRO A 57 -32.15 -46.13 14.18
C PRO A 57 -33.06 -44.95 13.82
N VAL A 58 -34.35 -45.04 14.16
CA VAL A 58 -35.32 -43.95 13.93
C VAL A 58 -34.96 -42.71 14.77
N PHE A 59 -34.60 -42.88 16.04
CA PHE A 59 -34.15 -41.78 16.90
C PHE A 59 -32.81 -41.19 16.47
N HIS A 60 -31.84 -42.03 16.09
CA HIS A 60 -30.57 -41.55 15.55
C HIS A 60 -30.79 -40.68 14.30
N TRP A 61 -31.64 -41.12 13.38
CA TRP A 61 -32.01 -40.35 12.20
C TRP A 61 -32.74 -39.04 12.56
N ALA A 62 -33.70 -39.11 13.50
CA ALA A 62 -34.52 -37.97 13.90
C ALA A 62 -33.72 -36.88 14.64
N LEU A 63 -32.78 -37.27 15.51
CA LEU A 63 -31.97 -36.34 16.29
C LEU A 63 -30.85 -35.73 15.45
N THR A 64 -30.20 -36.50 14.57
CA THR A 64 -29.15 -35.99 13.67
C THR A 64 -29.70 -34.96 12.68
N ASN A 65 -30.97 -35.12 12.27
CA ASN A 65 -31.63 -34.21 11.32
C ASN A 65 -32.67 -33.29 11.97
N TYR A 66 -32.57 -33.05 13.28
CA TYR A 66 -33.62 -32.40 14.06
C TYR A 66 -34.10 -31.07 13.48
N GLU A 67 -33.20 -30.17 13.10
CA GLU A 67 -33.55 -28.87 12.51
C GLU A 67 -34.26 -29.00 11.15
N LYS A 68 -33.76 -29.90 10.29
CA LYS A 68 -34.36 -30.19 8.99
C LYS A 68 -35.75 -30.81 9.14
N LEU A 69 -35.93 -31.67 10.13
CA LEU A 69 -37.21 -32.32 10.43
C LEU A 69 -38.21 -31.37 11.07
N CYS A 70 -37.76 -30.41 11.90
CA CYS A 70 -38.61 -29.34 12.40
C CYS A 70 -39.13 -28.47 11.24
N LYS A 71 -38.25 -28.09 10.30
CA LYS A 71 -38.62 -27.37 9.08
C LYS A 71 -39.59 -28.18 8.23
N ARG A 72 -39.35 -29.48 8.09
CA ARG A 72 -40.20 -30.39 7.31
C ARG A 72 -41.58 -30.61 7.95
N ALA A 73 -41.65 -30.76 9.27
CA ALA A 73 -42.91 -30.86 10.01
C ALA A 73 -43.72 -29.57 9.86
N TYR A 74 -43.06 -28.41 9.98
CA TYR A 74 -43.67 -27.11 9.77
C TYR A 74 -44.24 -26.97 8.34
N LEU A 75 -43.44 -27.29 7.32
CA LEU A 75 -43.88 -27.27 5.93
C LEU A 75 -44.98 -28.30 5.64
N GLY A 76 -44.93 -29.48 6.29
CA GLY A 76 -45.92 -30.53 6.15
C GLY A 76 -47.33 -30.08 6.55
N LYS A 77 -47.46 -29.24 7.59
CA LYS A 77 -48.74 -28.68 8.01
C LYS A 77 -49.45 -27.86 6.92
N TYR A 78 -48.69 -27.19 6.06
CA TYR A 78 -49.22 -26.25 5.06
C TYR A 78 -49.16 -26.78 3.62
N LEU A 79 -48.31 -27.77 3.34
CA LEU A 79 -48.05 -28.28 1.99
C LEU A 79 -48.55 -29.71 1.74
N VAL A 80 -49.07 -30.42 2.75
CA VAL A 80 -49.77 -31.70 2.54
C VAL A 80 -51.06 -31.42 1.77
N ARG A 81 -51.25 -32.18 0.67
CA ARG A 81 -52.39 -32.01 -0.22
C ARG A 81 -53.62 -32.64 0.39
N ILE A 82 -54.71 -31.88 0.43
CA ILE A 82 -56.05 -32.39 0.67
C ILE A 82 -56.63 -32.60 -0.73
N GLU A 83 -56.76 -33.86 -1.18
CA GLU A 83 -57.40 -34.18 -2.46
C GLU A 83 -58.88 -34.46 -2.20
N PRO A 84 -59.80 -33.55 -2.60
CA PRO A 84 -61.23 -33.83 -2.51
C PRO A 84 -61.60 -34.96 -3.48
N PRO A 85 -62.51 -35.88 -3.11
CA PRO A 85 -62.95 -36.97 -3.98
C PRO A 85 -63.48 -36.46 -5.32
N GLN A 86 -63.23 -37.20 -6.40
CA GLN A 86 -63.57 -36.79 -7.79
C GLN A 86 -65.05 -36.49 -8.01
N GLU A 87 -65.95 -37.02 -7.17
CA GLU A 87 -67.39 -36.76 -7.21
C GLU A 87 -67.74 -35.31 -6.88
N PHE A 88 -66.94 -34.64 -6.04
CA PHE A 88 -67.14 -33.23 -5.67
C PHE A 88 -66.46 -32.26 -6.63
N MET A 89 -65.61 -32.76 -7.54
CA MET A 89 -64.91 -31.95 -8.55
C MET A 89 -65.80 -31.59 -9.76
N GLN A 90 -67.07 -31.98 -9.75
CA GLN A 90 -68.08 -31.58 -10.76
C GLN A 90 -68.67 -30.18 -10.46
N ASP A 91 -68.47 -29.67 -9.25
CA ASP A 91 -68.85 -28.31 -8.86
C ASP A 91 -67.73 -27.33 -9.27
N ASP A 92 -68.00 -26.49 -10.26
CA ASP A 92 -67.06 -25.50 -10.79
C ASP A 92 -66.50 -24.58 -9.68
N THR A 93 -67.30 -24.29 -8.64
CA THR A 93 -66.87 -23.42 -7.53
C THR A 93 -65.83 -24.08 -6.63
N LEU A 94 -65.90 -25.41 -6.47
CA LEU A 94 -64.90 -26.17 -5.71
C LEU A 94 -63.61 -26.32 -6.52
N GLY A 95 -63.73 -26.46 -7.85
CA GLY A 95 -62.61 -26.44 -8.79
C GLY A 95 -61.76 -25.17 -8.65
N ASP A 96 -62.40 -24.00 -8.74
CA ASP A 96 -61.76 -22.69 -8.59
C ASP A 96 -61.09 -22.53 -7.22
N LEU A 97 -61.72 -23.02 -6.14
CA LEU A 97 -61.17 -22.96 -4.79
C LEU A 97 -59.91 -23.84 -4.64
N VAL A 98 -59.91 -25.03 -5.25
CA VAL A 98 -58.76 -25.95 -5.26
C VAL A 98 -57.61 -25.36 -6.08
N GLU A 99 -57.89 -24.65 -7.17
CA GLU A 99 -56.88 -23.95 -7.95
C GLU A 99 -56.26 -22.79 -7.16
N ARG A 100 -57.08 -21.94 -6.56
CA ARG A 100 -56.61 -20.84 -5.70
C ARG A 100 -55.83 -21.35 -4.47
N TYR A 101 -56.21 -22.49 -3.90
CA TYR A 101 -55.45 -23.14 -2.84
C TYR A 101 -54.06 -23.60 -3.31
N LYS A 102 -53.95 -24.15 -4.53
CA LYS A 102 -52.66 -24.54 -5.12
C LYS A 102 -51.78 -23.32 -5.40
N GLU A 103 -52.36 -22.22 -5.89
CA GLU A 103 -51.64 -20.96 -6.10
C GLU A 103 -51.06 -20.42 -4.80
N LEU A 104 -51.86 -20.34 -3.72
CA LEU A 104 -51.38 -19.92 -2.40
C LEU A 104 -50.26 -20.83 -1.87
N GLN A 105 -50.34 -22.15 -2.10
CA GLN A 105 -49.25 -23.06 -1.73
C GLN A 105 -47.95 -22.79 -2.49
N VAL A 106 -48.03 -22.37 -3.76
CA VAL A 106 -46.85 -22.01 -4.56
C VAL A 106 -46.27 -20.67 -4.08
N GLU A 107 -47.11 -19.68 -3.82
CA GLU A 107 -46.70 -18.39 -3.26
C GLU A 107 -46.03 -18.56 -1.88
N PHE A 108 -46.61 -19.40 -1.01
CA PHE A 108 -46.03 -19.74 0.29
C PHE A 108 -44.64 -20.39 0.16
N LYS A 109 -44.44 -21.29 -0.82
CA LYS A 109 -43.11 -21.87 -1.07
C LYS A 109 -42.09 -20.80 -1.48
N GLY A 110 -42.48 -19.90 -2.40
CA GLY A 110 -41.62 -18.82 -2.86
C GLY A 110 -41.21 -17.88 -1.73
N THR A 111 -42.17 -17.40 -0.96
CA THR A 111 -41.95 -16.51 0.19
C THR A 111 -41.16 -17.17 1.32
N HIS A 112 -41.41 -18.46 1.61
CA HIS A 112 -40.62 -19.20 2.60
C HIS A 112 -39.17 -19.41 2.15
N GLN A 113 -38.95 -19.65 0.85
CA GLN A 113 -37.60 -19.83 0.30
C GLN A 113 -36.80 -18.52 0.34
N THR A 114 -37.41 -17.38 0.02
CA THR A 114 -36.76 -16.06 0.15
C THR A 114 -36.48 -15.72 1.60
N PHE A 115 -37.41 -16.00 2.52
CA PHE A 115 -37.21 -15.82 3.96
C PHE A 115 -36.04 -16.65 4.50
N ASP A 116 -35.95 -17.94 4.14
CA ASP A 116 -34.83 -18.79 4.58
C ASP A 116 -33.49 -18.29 4.04
N SER A 117 -33.47 -17.83 2.80
CA SER A 117 -32.26 -17.26 2.17
C SER A 117 -31.82 -16.00 2.89
N ASN A 118 -32.77 -15.10 3.18
CA ASN A 118 -32.51 -13.87 3.93
C ASN A 118 -32.08 -14.16 5.38
N LYS A 119 -32.66 -15.15 6.04
CA LYS A 119 -32.30 -15.56 7.40
C LYS A 119 -30.87 -16.13 7.47
N ALA A 120 -30.43 -16.84 6.43
CA ALA A 120 -29.05 -17.32 6.33
C ALA A 120 -28.06 -16.15 6.18
N THR A 121 -28.39 -15.14 5.37
CA THR A 121 -27.54 -13.96 5.15
C THR A 121 -27.57 -12.99 6.34
N MET A 122 -28.70 -12.85 7.04
CA MET A 122 -28.86 -11.95 8.19
C MET A 122 -28.46 -12.57 9.53
N SER A 123 -28.03 -13.85 9.55
CA SER A 123 -27.63 -14.50 10.79
C SER A 123 -26.33 -13.87 11.32
N ARG A 124 -26.50 -13.09 12.39
CA ARG A 124 -25.53 -12.79 13.47
C ARG A 124 -24.70 -11.49 13.49
N PRO A 125 -24.72 -10.55 12.53
CA PRO A 125 -24.04 -9.27 12.76
C PRO A 125 -24.75 -8.40 13.81
N GLY A 126 -26.08 -8.42 13.88
CA GLY A 126 -26.81 -7.40 14.64
C GLY A 126 -26.58 -7.41 16.16
N ALA A 127 -26.40 -8.57 16.79
CA ALA A 127 -26.20 -8.63 18.24
C ALA A 127 -24.75 -8.33 18.64
N GLU A 128 -23.79 -8.86 17.88
CA GLU A 128 -22.36 -8.63 18.08
C GLU A 128 -21.98 -7.19 17.74
N LEU A 129 -22.48 -6.64 16.62
CA LEU A 129 -22.28 -5.23 16.26
C LEU A 129 -22.94 -4.29 17.28
N ARG A 130 -24.13 -4.63 17.82
CA ARG A 130 -24.73 -3.82 18.90
C ARG A 130 -23.89 -3.84 20.17
N ALA A 131 -23.28 -4.99 20.50
CA ALA A 131 -22.38 -5.09 21.63
C ALA A 131 -21.07 -4.29 21.39
N GLU A 132 -20.52 -4.34 20.17
CA GLU A 132 -19.34 -3.56 19.78
C GLU A 132 -19.60 -2.06 19.78
N ILE A 133 -20.75 -1.62 19.23
CA ILE A 133 -21.18 -0.21 19.29
C ILE A 133 -21.29 0.25 20.74
N GLN A 134 -21.94 -0.53 21.60
CA GLN A 134 -22.06 -0.20 23.02
C GLN A 134 -20.69 -0.09 23.69
N GLN A 135 -19.78 -1.02 23.39
CA GLN A 135 -18.41 -0.97 23.90
C GLN A 135 -17.69 0.31 23.45
N LEU A 136 -17.76 0.66 22.17
CA LEU A 136 -17.14 1.89 21.63
C LEU A 136 -17.77 3.15 22.22
N GLU A 137 -19.08 3.17 22.47
CA GLU A 137 -19.77 4.27 23.14
C GLU A 137 -19.30 4.44 24.59
N ASP A 138 -19.14 3.34 25.33
CA ASP A 138 -18.65 3.34 26.69
C ASP A 138 -17.17 3.81 26.75
N GLU A 139 -16.31 3.32 25.85
CA GLU A 139 -14.92 3.76 25.72
C GLU A 139 -14.83 5.26 25.39
N ARG A 140 -15.67 5.75 24.46
CA ARG A 140 -15.75 7.18 24.12
C ARG A 140 -16.13 8.01 25.35
N ARG A 141 -17.12 7.55 26.14
CA ARG A 141 -17.55 8.24 27.36
C ARG A 141 -16.44 8.26 28.41
N GLN A 142 -15.74 7.14 28.62
CA GLN A 142 -14.60 7.09 29.53
C GLN A 142 -13.47 8.04 29.12
N LEU A 143 -13.18 8.14 27.81
CA LEU A 143 -12.20 9.09 27.28
C LEU A 143 -12.65 10.53 27.49
N GLN A 144 -13.93 10.85 27.26
CA GLN A 144 -14.48 12.18 27.53
C GLN A 144 -14.37 12.55 29.00
N ASP A 145 -14.77 11.67 29.92
CA ASP A 145 -14.66 11.89 31.37
C ASP A 145 -13.20 12.11 31.79
N ARG A 146 -12.26 11.37 31.20
CA ARG A 146 -10.82 11.53 31.46
C ARG A 146 -10.29 12.86 30.94
N ILE A 147 -10.72 13.28 29.75
CA ILE A 147 -10.38 14.59 29.17
C ILE A 147 -10.96 15.72 30.03
N GLU A 148 -12.20 15.60 30.50
CA GLU A 148 -12.83 16.60 31.37
C GLU A 148 -12.10 16.71 32.72
N LYS A 149 -11.74 15.58 33.34
CA LYS A 149 -10.90 15.57 34.55
C LYS A 149 -9.55 16.25 34.32
N LEU A 150 -8.88 15.93 33.21
CA LEU A 150 -7.60 16.56 32.85
C LEU A 150 -7.76 18.07 32.63
N LYS A 151 -8.77 18.50 31.87
CA LYS A 151 -9.09 19.92 31.63
C LYS A 151 -9.43 20.65 32.93
N SER A 152 -10.14 20.00 33.86
CA SER A 152 -10.45 20.57 35.17
C SER A 152 -9.19 20.78 35.99
N ASN A 153 -8.28 19.80 36.00
CA ASN A 153 -7.03 19.87 36.76
C ASN A 153 -6.07 20.95 36.22
N THR A 154 -6.10 21.22 34.91
CA THR A 154 -5.18 22.16 34.25
C THR A 154 -5.77 23.55 34.00
N ARG A 155 -7.03 23.79 34.40
CA ARG A 155 -7.76 25.05 34.18
C ARG A 155 -7.07 26.28 34.79
N ASN A 156 -6.28 26.10 35.84
CA ASN A 156 -5.63 27.19 36.59
C ASN A 156 -4.21 27.52 36.08
N GLU A 157 -3.69 26.79 35.10
CA GLU A 157 -2.35 27.02 34.55
C GLU A 157 -2.41 27.93 33.32
N ILE A 158 -1.91 29.16 33.46
CA ILE A 158 -1.97 30.20 32.42
C ILE A 158 -1.15 29.82 31.17
N ALA A 159 -0.06 29.07 31.33
CA ALA A 159 0.79 28.60 30.23
C ALA A 159 0.35 27.25 29.63
N PHE A 160 -0.67 26.60 30.20
CA PHE A 160 -1.10 25.26 29.79
C PHE A 160 -1.56 25.17 28.32
N PRO A 161 -2.32 26.13 27.75
CA PRO A 161 -2.72 26.05 26.34
C PRO A 161 -1.53 26.08 25.37
N ALA A 162 -0.51 26.90 25.65
CA ALA A 162 0.70 26.97 24.84
C ALA A 162 1.54 25.69 24.97
N MET A 163 1.65 25.16 26.19
CA MET A 163 2.35 23.90 26.45
C MET A 163 1.63 22.70 25.82
N LEU A 164 0.29 22.67 25.85
CA LEU A 164 -0.52 21.64 25.22
C LEU A 164 -0.36 21.66 23.70
N ALA A 165 -0.32 22.85 23.08
CA ALA A 165 -0.06 22.98 21.65
C ALA A 165 1.34 22.50 21.28
N ALA A 166 2.36 22.89 22.04
CA ALA A 166 3.74 22.46 21.82
C ALA A 166 3.92 20.94 22.02
N THR A 167 3.32 20.36 23.06
CA THR A 167 3.39 18.91 23.33
C THR A 167 2.55 18.09 22.35
N SER A 168 1.42 18.62 21.88
CA SER A 168 0.63 17.99 20.81
C SER A 168 1.38 17.97 19.49
N SER A 169 2.05 19.08 19.13
CA SER A 169 2.90 19.14 17.93
C SER A 169 4.09 18.20 18.05
N MET A 170 4.80 18.20 19.19
CA MET A 170 5.89 17.25 19.44
C MET A 170 5.43 15.80 19.33
N ARG A 171 4.24 15.46 19.84
CA ARG A 171 3.68 14.11 19.73
C ARG A 171 3.37 13.75 18.28
N GLN A 172 2.82 14.66 17.50
CA GLN A 172 2.57 14.43 16.06
C GLN A 172 3.87 14.18 15.30
N GLU A 173 4.91 14.97 15.57
CA GLU A 173 6.24 14.78 14.97
C GLU A 173 6.86 13.44 15.41
N GLN A 174 6.68 13.02 16.66
CA GLN A 174 7.13 11.69 17.13
C GLN A 174 6.38 10.54 16.46
N ASP A 175 5.06 10.65 16.31
CA ASP A 175 4.24 9.65 15.62
C ASP A 175 4.64 9.56 14.14
N GLU A 176 4.95 10.70 13.51
CA GLU A 176 5.48 10.76 12.14
C GLU A 176 6.89 10.19 12.03
N GLU A 177 7.77 10.46 13.00
CA GLU A 177 9.11 9.86 13.07
C GLU A 177 9.02 8.33 13.15
N VAL A 178 8.16 7.79 14.02
CA VAL A 178 7.95 6.33 14.14
C VAL A 178 7.43 5.76 12.82
N ARG A 179 6.45 6.41 12.20
CA ARG A 179 5.90 5.98 10.90
C ARG A 179 6.95 5.99 9.79
N LEU A 180 7.80 7.01 9.75
CA LEU A 180 8.90 7.10 8.79
C LEU A 180 9.95 6.02 9.06
N GLN A 181 10.28 5.74 10.32
CA GLN A 181 11.19 4.65 10.68
C GLN A 181 10.66 3.28 10.28
N GLU A 182 9.36 3.01 10.48
CA GLU A 182 8.71 1.78 10.02
C GLU A 182 8.78 1.66 8.50
N LYS A 183 8.40 2.70 7.76
CA LYS A 183 8.51 2.73 6.29
C LYS A 183 9.94 2.54 5.80
N MET A 184 10.93 3.16 6.45
CA MET A 184 12.34 2.96 6.10
C MET A 184 12.79 1.52 6.33
N ARG A 185 12.36 0.87 7.42
CA ARG A 185 12.66 -0.54 7.68
C ARG A 185 12.01 -1.44 6.64
N GLU A 186 10.75 -1.19 6.28
CA GLU A 186 10.04 -1.91 5.22
C GLU A 186 10.73 -1.75 3.86
N GLN A 187 11.07 -0.52 3.47
CA GLN A 187 11.74 -0.25 2.19
C GLN A 187 13.13 -0.89 2.12
N ARG A 188 13.92 -0.85 3.21
CA ARG A 188 15.21 -1.55 3.29
C ARG A 188 15.02 -3.06 3.17
N HIS A 189 14.03 -3.62 3.85
CA HIS A 189 13.73 -5.05 3.75
C HIS A 189 13.33 -5.46 2.32
N LEU A 190 12.51 -4.64 1.65
CA LEU A 190 12.12 -4.87 0.26
C LEU A 190 13.32 -4.76 -0.70
N LEU A 191 14.22 -3.81 -0.46
CA LEU A 191 15.47 -3.68 -1.21
C LEU A 191 16.35 -4.92 -1.03
N ASP A 192 16.56 -5.39 0.21
CA ASP A 192 17.33 -6.60 0.49
C ASP A 192 16.74 -7.83 -0.22
N ILE A 193 15.40 -7.98 -0.23
CA ILE A 193 14.72 -9.06 -0.97
C ILE A 193 14.98 -8.93 -2.48
N ALA A 194 14.91 -7.73 -3.03
CA ALA A 194 15.15 -7.48 -4.45
C ALA A 194 16.62 -7.77 -4.83
N GLU A 195 17.58 -7.36 -4.00
CA GLU A 195 19.01 -7.66 -4.18
C GLU A 195 19.30 -9.15 -4.10
N GLN A 196 18.70 -9.86 -3.13
CA GLN A 196 18.82 -11.32 -3.03
C GLN A 196 18.28 -12.02 -4.28
N ARG A 197 17.12 -11.59 -4.80
CA ARG A 197 16.56 -12.12 -6.06
C ARG A 197 17.44 -11.82 -7.27
N PHE A 198 18.02 -10.63 -7.32
CA PHE A 198 18.97 -10.26 -8.38
C PHE A 198 20.22 -11.15 -8.33
N GLN A 199 20.82 -11.32 -7.16
CA GLN A 199 21.97 -12.22 -6.98
C GLN A 199 21.63 -13.67 -7.34
N GLU A 200 20.44 -14.15 -6.98
CA GLU A 200 19.99 -15.50 -7.34
C GLU A 200 19.84 -15.66 -8.86
N THR A 201 19.19 -14.70 -9.53
CA THR A 201 19.05 -14.74 -11.00
C THR A 201 20.40 -14.64 -11.70
N GLN A 202 21.33 -13.82 -11.20
CA GLN A 202 22.71 -13.75 -11.70
C GLN A 202 23.47 -15.08 -11.49
N ARG A 203 23.32 -15.74 -10.34
CA ARG A 203 23.90 -17.08 -10.09
C ARG A 203 23.35 -18.11 -11.06
N ARG A 204 22.02 -18.15 -11.26
CA ARG A 204 21.37 -19.06 -12.23
C ARG A 204 21.86 -18.80 -13.66
N LEU A 205 21.98 -17.54 -14.05
CA LEU A 205 22.50 -17.15 -15.37
C LEU A 205 23.97 -17.55 -15.55
N SER A 206 24.81 -17.39 -14.51
CA SER A 206 26.20 -17.85 -14.52
C SER A 206 26.30 -19.38 -14.63
N ALA A 207 25.46 -20.12 -13.90
CA ALA A 207 25.42 -21.57 -13.98
C ALA A 207 24.99 -22.04 -15.38
N LEU A 208 23.99 -21.38 -15.97
CA LEU A 208 23.50 -21.70 -17.32
C LEU A 208 24.55 -21.39 -18.40
N LYS A 209 25.28 -20.27 -18.27
CA LYS A 209 26.43 -19.95 -19.13
C LYS A 209 27.54 -21.00 -18.99
N GLY A 210 27.92 -21.36 -17.77
CA GLY A 210 28.94 -22.38 -17.51
C GLY A 210 28.57 -23.75 -18.07
N SER A 211 27.30 -24.14 -17.90
CA SER A 211 26.73 -25.37 -18.45
C SER A 211 26.77 -25.38 -19.99
N ALA A 212 26.44 -24.25 -20.63
CA ALA A 212 26.46 -24.09 -22.09
C ALA A 212 27.88 -24.12 -22.68
N THR A 213 28.88 -23.59 -21.95
CA THR A 213 30.29 -23.58 -22.41
C THR A 213 31.03 -24.90 -22.19
N GLY A 214 30.58 -25.73 -21.24
CA GLY A 214 31.30 -26.94 -20.82
C GLY A 214 30.98 -28.23 -21.57
N GLY A 215 30.08 -28.20 -22.56
CA GLY A 215 29.69 -29.42 -23.31
C GLY A 215 29.02 -30.50 -22.45
N HIS A 216 28.37 -30.09 -21.35
CA HIS A 216 27.69 -31.00 -20.44
C HIS A 216 26.53 -31.71 -21.15
N SER A 217 26.40 -33.03 -20.98
CA SER A 217 25.25 -33.77 -21.49
C SER A 217 23.97 -33.32 -20.77
N ALA A 218 22.82 -33.41 -21.44
CA ALA A 218 21.53 -33.08 -20.84
C ALA A 218 21.27 -33.88 -19.53
N GLU A 219 21.81 -35.09 -19.44
CA GLU A 219 21.72 -35.96 -18.26
C GLU A 219 22.57 -35.45 -17.08
N ALA A 220 23.76 -34.87 -17.35
CA ALA A 220 24.58 -34.25 -16.32
C ALA A 220 23.91 -33.00 -15.71
N ILE A 221 23.30 -32.16 -16.56
CA ILE A 221 22.56 -30.96 -16.15
C ILE A 221 21.34 -31.35 -15.30
N LEU A 222 20.59 -32.36 -15.72
CA LEU A 222 19.43 -32.86 -14.95
C LEU A 222 19.85 -33.42 -13.59
N LYS A 223 20.98 -34.12 -13.51
CA LYS A 223 21.49 -34.66 -12.24
C LYS A 223 21.93 -33.55 -11.27
N GLU A 224 22.54 -32.49 -11.78
CA GLU A 224 22.91 -31.32 -10.98
C GLU A 224 21.67 -30.56 -10.49
N LEU A 225 20.70 -30.29 -11.38
CA LEU A 225 19.41 -29.69 -10.99
C LEU A 225 18.65 -30.54 -9.97
N GLN A 226 18.67 -31.87 -10.12
CA GLN A 226 18.03 -32.77 -9.17
C GLN A 226 18.68 -32.71 -7.78
N LYS A 227 20.01 -32.55 -7.74
CA LYS A 227 20.75 -32.34 -6.49
C LYS A 227 20.39 -30.99 -5.84
N ASP A 228 20.33 -29.92 -6.62
CA ASP A 228 19.92 -28.58 -6.14
C ASP A 228 18.49 -28.59 -5.60
N VAL A 229 17.56 -29.29 -6.27
CA VAL A 229 16.18 -29.46 -5.79
C VAL A 229 16.14 -30.26 -4.48
N GLN A 230 16.98 -31.28 -4.33
CA GLN A 230 17.05 -32.04 -3.07
C GLN A 230 17.64 -31.21 -1.93
N GLU A 231 18.69 -30.43 -2.19
CA GLU A 231 19.32 -29.55 -1.20
C GLU A 231 18.37 -28.42 -0.77
N THR A 232 17.75 -27.72 -1.72
CA THR A 232 16.73 -26.69 -1.43
C THR A 232 15.53 -27.26 -0.69
N ALA A 233 15.03 -28.44 -1.08
CA ALA A 233 13.92 -29.09 -0.38
C ALA A 233 14.30 -29.55 1.04
N LYS A 234 15.58 -29.80 1.32
CA LYS A 234 16.07 -30.11 2.67
C LYS A 234 16.13 -28.85 3.53
N VAL A 235 16.67 -27.75 3.00
CA VAL A 235 16.72 -26.44 3.70
C VAL A 235 15.31 -25.91 4.00
N ILE A 236 14.38 -26.01 3.04
CA ILE A 236 12.99 -25.56 3.23
C ILE A 236 12.28 -26.39 4.31
N ARG A 237 12.39 -27.73 4.25
CA ARG A 237 11.66 -28.62 5.16
C ARG A 237 12.29 -28.74 6.55
N GLY A 238 13.60 -28.61 6.66
CA GLY A 238 14.30 -28.65 7.93
C GLY A 238 14.44 -27.26 8.54
N ASP A 239 15.38 -26.50 8.00
CA ASP A 239 15.93 -25.31 8.66
C ASP A 239 14.95 -24.14 8.62
N MET A 240 14.41 -23.79 7.44
CA MET A 240 13.47 -22.67 7.28
C MET A 240 12.14 -22.90 8.00
N ALA A 241 11.61 -24.14 7.97
CA ALA A 241 10.41 -24.48 8.71
C ALA A 241 10.64 -24.39 10.23
N GLY A 242 11.81 -24.84 10.71
CA GLY A 242 12.22 -24.71 12.10
C GLY A 242 12.37 -23.25 12.53
N GLU A 243 13.02 -22.41 11.73
CA GLU A 243 13.18 -20.97 12.02
C GLU A 243 11.85 -20.23 11.99
N ARG A 244 11.01 -20.48 10.98
CA ARG A 244 9.66 -19.91 10.90
C ARG A 244 8.85 -20.23 12.16
N ASN A 245 8.90 -21.49 12.62
CA ASN A 245 8.20 -21.89 13.83
C ASN A 245 8.77 -21.18 15.08
N LYS A 246 10.10 -21.06 15.21
CA LYS A 246 10.73 -20.30 16.32
C LYS A 246 10.35 -18.82 16.31
N LEU A 247 10.29 -18.18 15.13
CA LEU A 247 9.85 -16.79 14.98
C LEU A 247 8.36 -16.65 15.30
N ALA A 248 7.52 -17.57 14.83
CA ALA A 248 6.09 -17.59 15.15
C ALA A 248 5.85 -17.75 16.67
N ASP A 249 6.58 -18.65 17.32
CA ASP A 249 6.54 -18.82 18.79
C ASP A 249 7.01 -17.56 19.53
N THR A 250 8.01 -16.88 18.97
CA THR A 250 8.52 -15.62 19.54
C THR A 250 7.52 -14.48 19.39
N ILE A 251 6.87 -14.34 18.24
CA ILE A 251 5.79 -13.39 18.01
C ILE A 251 4.62 -13.69 18.95
N ALA A 252 4.16 -14.94 19.03
CA ALA A 252 3.09 -15.34 19.95
C ALA A 252 3.43 -15.04 21.42
N ARG A 253 4.70 -15.21 21.82
CA ARG A 253 5.18 -14.83 23.15
C ARG A 253 5.15 -13.32 23.36
N LEU A 254 5.62 -12.53 22.40
CA LEU A 254 5.62 -11.07 22.47
C LEU A 254 4.21 -10.49 22.45
N GLU A 255 3.29 -11.06 21.68
CA GLU A 255 1.88 -10.71 21.67
C GLU A 255 1.22 -11.00 23.02
N ARG A 256 1.48 -12.17 23.62
CA ARG A 256 1.04 -12.45 25.00
C ARG A 256 1.61 -11.43 25.97
N GLN A 257 2.89 -11.08 25.85
CA GLN A 257 3.53 -10.10 26.72
C GLN A 257 2.96 -8.67 26.53
N ARG A 258 2.53 -8.32 25.32
CA ARG A 258 1.81 -7.06 25.03
C ARG A 258 0.41 -7.03 25.66
N LEU A 259 -0.25 -8.19 25.72
CA LEU A 259 -1.57 -8.37 26.33
C LEU A 259 -1.52 -8.48 27.86
N GLU A 260 -0.34 -8.80 28.42
CA GLU A 260 -0.15 -8.80 29.87
C GLU A 260 -0.22 -7.35 30.41
N PRO A 261 -0.95 -7.12 31.52
CA PRO A 261 -0.94 -5.82 32.20
C PRO A 261 0.49 -5.41 32.55
N ASN A 262 0.81 -4.11 32.45
CA ASN A 262 2.12 -3.58 32.82
C ASN A 262 2.50 -4.06 34.23
N ARG A 263 3.46 -5.00 34.30
CA ARG A 263 3.93 -5.61 35.54
C ARG A 263 4.59 -4.55 36.40
N SER A 264 4.22 -4.50 37.68
CA SER A 264 4.86 -3.61 38.65
C SER A 264 6.33 -4.01 38.83
N ILE A 265 7.17 -3.08 39.29
CA ILE A 265 8.56 -3.35 39.65
C ILE A 265 8.64 -4.51 40.66
N GLU A 266 7.67 -4.59 41.58
CA GLU A 266 7.55 -5.69 42.56
C GLU A 266 7.27 -7.06 41.90
N ASP A 267 6.51 -7.10 40.80
CA ASP A 267 6.23 -8.33 40.06
C ASP A 267 7.46 -8.81 39.30
N VAL A 268 8.23 -7.87 38.72
CA VAL A 268 9.50 -8.17 38.05
C VAL A 268 10.52 -8.69 39.06
N GLU A 269 10.59 -8.11 40.26
CA GLU A 269 11.46 -8.59 41.33
C GLU A 269 11.07 -9.98 41.83
N ARG A 270 9.76 -10.25 41.97
CA ARG A 270 9.24 -11.58 42.34
C ARG A 270 9.57 -12.63 41.27
N MET A 271 9.38 -12.31 39.99
CA MET A 271 9.76 -13.21 38.90
C MET A 271 11.28 -13.41 38.82
N ARG A 272 12.09 -12.38 39.04
CA ARG A 272 13.56 -12.52 39.12
C ARG A 272 13.96 -13.42 40.28
N ALA A 273 13.30 -13.32 41.44
CA ALA A 273 13.52 -14.22 42.56
C ALA A 273 13.12 -15.66 42.22
N GLN A 274 12.00 -15.86 41.54
CA GLN A 274 11.54 -17.17 41.07
C GLN A 274 12.48 -17.77 40.02
N VAL A 275 12.97 -16.98 39.06
CA VAL A 275 13.98 -17.43 38.08
C VAL A 275 15.26 -17.86 38.79
N ARG A 276 15.78 -17.06 39.73
CA ARG A 276 16.96 -17.45 40.52
C ARG A 276 16.72 -18.72 41.33
N GLN A 277 15.52 -18.91 41.87
CA GLN A 277 15.16 -20.13 42.60
C GLN A 277 15.11 -21.35 41.67
N LEU A 278 14.50 -21.21 40.50
CA LEU A 278 14.41 -22.27 39.49
C LEU A 278 15.79 -22.60 38.90
N GLU A 279 16.65 -21.61 38.70
CA GLU A 279 18.04 -21.82 38.27
C GLU A 279 18.83 -22.59 39.31
N ARG A 280 18.72 -22.23 40.60
CA ARG A 280 19.31 -23.01 41.71
C ARG A 280 18.78 -24.43 41.74
N GLN A 281 17.47 -24.62 41.64
CA GLN A 281 16.87 -25.96 41.58
C GLN A 281 17.36 -26.76 40.36
N LYS A 282 17.50 -26.12 39.19
CA LYS A 282 18.02 -26.76 37.99
C LYS A 282 19.48 -27.17 38.18
N ASP A 283 20.30 -26.32 38.80
CA ASP A 283 21.71 -26.61 39.04
C ASP A 283 21.89 -27.67 40.14
N GLU A 284 21.09 -27.64 41.22
CA GLU A 284 21.02 -28.69 42.25
C GLU A 284 20.56 -30.03 41.64
N MET A 285 19.54 -30.02 40.78
CA MET A 285 19.08 -31.22 40.08
C MET A 285 20.13 -31.74 39.09
N ARG A 286 20.86 -30.85 38.40
CA ARG A 286 21.98 -31.24 37.55
C ARG A 286 23.11 -31.85 38.36
N GLU A 287 23.47 -31.25 39.49
CA GLU A 287 24.53 -31.73 40.37
C GLU A 287 24.16 -33.06 41.03
N THR A 288 22.89 -33.26 41.43
CA THR A 288 22.42 -34.55 41.95
C THR A 288 22.40 -35.63 40.87
N VAL A 289 21.99 -35.30 39.63
CA VAL A 289 22.08 -36.23 38.49
C VAL A 289 23.54 -36.55 38.18
N GLU A 290 24.44 -35.56 38.19
CA GLU A 290 25.87 -35.77 37.93
C GLU A 290 26.51 -36.63 39.02
N LYS A 291 26.26 -36.34 40.31
CA LYS A 291 26.69 -37.17 41.44
C LYS A 291 26.12 -38.58 41.38
N ALA A 292 24.84 -38.75 41.03
CA ALA A 292 24.21 -40.06 40.88
C ALA A 292 24.85 -40.86 39.72
N MET A 293 25.13 -40.21 38.58
CA MET A 293 25.78 -40.83 37.42
C MET A 293 27.25 -41.20 37.70
N SER A 294 28.00 -40.33 38.40
CA SER A 294 29.37 -40.63 38.84
C SER A 294 29.41 -41.74 39.89
N SER A 295 28.45 -41.80 40.82
CA SER A 295 28.37 -42.87 41.83
C SER A 295 28.02 -44.25 41.25
N ARG A 296 27.31 -44.27 40.11
CA ARG A 296 26.94 -45.49 39.36
C ARG A 296 28.02 -45.95 38.38
N GLY A 297 29.10 -45.19 38.20
CA GLY A 297 30.17 -45.51 37.23
C GLY A 297 29.75 -45.38 35.76
N ASP A 298 28.58 -44.80 35.48
CA ASP A 298 28.01 -44.69 34.13
C ASP A 298 28.53 -43.42 33.40
N ASN A 299 29.85 -43.35 33.23
CA ASN A 299 30.54 -42.26 32.52
C ASN A 299 30.30 -42.28 31.00
N LYS A 300 29.54 -43.25 30.48
CA LYS A 300 29.31 -43.41 29.03
C LYS A 300 28.50 -42.24 28.48
N LEU A 301 27.49 -41.77 29.20
CA LEU A 301 26.70 -40.60 28.81
C LEU A 301 27.53 -39.31 28.85
N GLY A 302 28.44 -39.17 29.82
CA GLY A 302 29.39 -38.06 29.88
C GLY A 302 30.31 -38.02 28.66
N MET A 303 30.85 -39.17 28.26
CA MET A 303 31.65 -39.31 27.03
C MET A 303 30.84 -39.01 25.76
N PHE A 304 29.58 -39.45 25.67
CA PHE A 304 28.71 -39.11 24.54
C PHE A 304 28.35 -37.63 24.49
N ARG A 305 28.12 -36.97 25.64
CA ARG A 305 27.92 -35.51 25.71
C ARG A 305 29.18 -34.77 25.28
N GLN A 306 30.37 -35.22 25.70
CA GLN A 306 31.63 -34.63 25.29
C GLN A 306 31.87 -34.82 23.79
N HIS A 307 31.61 -36.01 23.25
CA HIS A 307 31.65 -36.27 21.81
C HIS A 307 30.64 -35.44 21.02
N ALA A 308 29.41 -35.28 21.52
CA ALA A 308 28.39 -34.43 20.90
C ALA A 308 28.78 -32.95 20.93
N ASN A 309 29.35 -32.47 22.03
CA ASN A 309 29.87 -31.10 22.16
C ASN A 309 31.06 -30.87 21.22
N MET A 310 31.98 -31.83 21.10
CA MET A 310 33.10 -31.76 20.15
C MET A 310 32.61 -31.81 18.69
N ALA A 311 31.59 -32.62 18.39
CA ALA A 311 30.99 -32.69 17.07
C ALA A 311 30.25 -31.39 16.72
N SER A 312 29.49 -30.83 17.66
CA SER A 312 28.82 -29.53 17.51
C SER A 312 29.84 -28.40 17.35
N ALA A 313 30.91 -28.37 18.15
CA ALA A 313 31.98 -27.37 18.02
C ALA A 313 32.69 -27.47 16.66
N LYS A 314 32.97 -28.68 16.17
CA LYS A 314 33.53 -28.88 14.82
C LYS A 314 32.57 -28.46 13.71
N LEU A 315 31.27 -28.69 13.91
CA LEU A 315 30.24 -28.29 12.95
C LEU A 315 30.14 -26.76 12.87
N VAL A 316 30.09 -26.08 14.01
CA VAL A 316 30.14 -24.61 14.10
C VAL A 316 31.43 -24.07 13.45
N GLN A 317 32.59 -24.66 13.75
CA GLN A 317 33.85 -24.25 13.11
C GLN A 317 33.81 -24.41 11.57
N LYS A 318 33.16 -25.47 11.07
CA LYS A 318 32.99 -25.68 9.63
C LYS A 318 31.99 -24.72 9.00
N GLU A 319 30.92 -24.37 9.72
CA GLU A 319 29.99 -23.32 9.31
C GLU A 319 30.68 -21.96 9.21
N GLU A 320 31.49 -21.59 10.20
CA GLU A 320 32.32 -20.38 10.19
C GLU A 320 33.33 -20.37 9.02
N GLU A 321 33.99 -21.51 8.75
CA GLU A 321 34.88 -21.65 7.57
C GLU A 321 34.13 -21.46 6.25
N VAL A 322 32.91 -22.02 6.13
CA VAL A 322 32.08 -21.85 4.92
C VAL A 322 31.62 -20.41 4.79
N GLU A 323 31.20 -19.76 5.87
CA GLU A 323 30.79 -18.35 5.84
C GLU A 323 31.96 -17.43 5.47
N SER A 324 33.16 -17.68 6.01
CA SER A 324 34.38 -16.97 5.62
C SER A 324 34.67 -17.13 4.13
N ARG A 325 34.61 -18.37 3.60
CA ARG A 325 34.85 -18.61 2.17
C ARG A 325 33.78 -18.00 1.27
N LEU A 326 32.53 -17.94 1.72
CA LEU A 326 31.46 -17.25 1.01
C LEU A 326 31.71 -15.75 0.96
N LYS A 327 32.15 -15.13 2.07
CA LYS A 327 32.55 -13.72 2.12
C LYS A 327 33.71 -13.44 1.16
N ASP A 328 34.74 -14.29 1.17
CA ASP A 328 35.87 -14.17 0.25
C ASP A 328 35.40 -14.27 -1.21
N LEU A 329 34.53 -15.25 -1.53
CA LEU A 329 33.99 -15.42 -2.88
C LEU A 329 33.15 -14.23 -3.33
N THR A 330 32.37 -13.61 -2.43
CA THR A 330 31.64 -12.37 -2.74
C THR A 330 32.57 -11.18 -2.94
N ALA A 331 33.65 -11.08 -2.16
CA ALA A 331 34.65 -10.03 -2.32
C ALA A 331 35.37 -10.15 -3.67
N VAL A 332 35.86 -11.34 -4.02
CA VAL A 332 36.50 -11.60 -5.33
C VAL A 332 35.54 -11.34 -6.49
N ARG A 333 34.25 -11.67 -6.35
CA ARG A 333 33.25 -11.32 -7.38
C ARG A 333 33.07 -9.82 -7.53
N GLY A 334 32.99 -9.08 -6.41
CA GLY A 334 32.95 -7.61 -6.45
C GLY A 334 34.19 -7.03 -7.13
N GLU A 335 35.37 -7.57 -6.85
CA GLU A 335 36.61 -7.17 -7.53
C GLU A 335 36.59 -7.45 -9.04
N VAL A 336 36.04 -8.60 -9.46
CA VAL A 336 35.86 -8.93 -10.88
C VAL A 336 34.89 -7.95 -11.54
N ASP A 337 33.73 -7.66 -10.93
CA ASP A 337 32.75 -6.72 -11.47
C ASP A 337 33.35 -5.30 -11.57
N GLU A 338 34.13 -4.86 -10.57
CA GLU A 338 34.87 -3.61 -10.62
C GLU A 338 35.92 -3.58 -11.74
N LEU A 339 36.67 -4.68 -11.92
CA LEU A 339 37.67 -4.78 -12.98
C LEU A 339 37.02 -4.81 -14.37
N GLU A 340 35.88 -5.48 -14.52
CA GLU A 340 35.09 -5.47 -15.75
C GLU A 340 34.54 -4.06 -16.05
N ALA A 341 34.05 -3.34 -15.03
CA ALA A 341 33.66 -1.95 -15.16
C ALA A 341 34.85 -1.06 -15.58
N LYS A 342 36.01 -1.19 -14.92
CA LYS A 342 37.24 -0.47 -15.28
C LYS A 342 37.71 -0.79 -16.70
N VAL A 343 37.60 -2.05 -17.14
CA VAL A 343 37.94 -2.44 -18.52
C VAL A 343 36.99 -1.81 -19.53
N ASN A 344 35.70 -1.74 -19.22
CA ASN A 344 34.69 -1.07 -20.05
C ASN A 344 34.91 0.45 -20.09
N ASP A 345 35.26 1.07 -18.96
CA ASP A 345 35.56 2.50 -18.86
C ASP A 345 36.84 2.85 -19.63
N ILE A 346 37.89 2.02 -19.53
CA ILE A 346 39.12 2.17 -20.33
C ILE A 346 38.81 2.00 -21.82
N ALA A 347 37.92 1.09 -22.19
CA ALA A 347 37.47 0.91 -23.57
C ALA A 347 36.71 2.15 -24.09
N ALA A 348 35.90 2.80 -23.26
CA ALA A 348 35.20 4.04 -23.58
C ALA A 348 36.16 5.25 -23.66
N ALA A 349 37.05 5.40 -22.69
CA ALA A 349 38.00 6.51 -22.57
C ALA A 349 39.12 6.50 -23.63
N ALA A 350 39.47 5.32 -24.17
CA ALA A 350 40.49 5.15 -25.21
C ALA A 350 40.07 5.66 -26.61
N GLY A 351 38.89 6.27 -26.75
CA GLY A 351 38.54 7.11 -27.90
C GLY A 351 38.71 6.43 -29.26
N GLY A 352 38.18 5.21 -29.42
CA GLY A 352 38.08 4.52 -30.71
C GLY A 352 39.39 4.03 -31.34
N GLY A 353 40.56 4.32 -30.76
CA GLY A 353 41.86 3.96 -31.35
C GLY A 353 42.26 2.49 -31.19
N MET A 354 41.63 1.78 -30.25
CA MET A 354 41.87 0.36 -29.95
C MET A 354 40.60 -0.49 -30.12
N VAL A 355 39.64 0.02 -30.88
CA VAL A 355 38.34 -0.61 -31.09
C VAL A 355 38.33 -1.21 -32.49
N GLY A 356 38.22 -2.53 -32.59
CA GLY A 356 38.02 -3.21 -33.87
C GLY A 356 36.68 -2.79 -34.50
N PRO A 357 36.43 -3.10 -35.79
CA PRO A 357 35.23 -2.68 -36.51
C PRO A 357 33.88 -3.08 -35.87
N ASN A 358 33.88 -3.94 -34.84
CA ASN A 358 32.71 -4.42 -34.11
C ASN A 358 32.54 -3.78 -32.71
N GLY A 359 33.25 -2.72 -32.36
CA GLY A 359 33.06 -2.05 -31.05
C GLY A 359 33.74 -2.73 -29.86
N ARG A 360 34.56 -3.78 -30.08
CA ARG A 360 35.35 -4.48 -29.04
C ARG A 360 36.83 -4.11 -29.10
N GLN A 361 37.52 -4.19 -27.96
CA GLN A 361 38.98 -4.03 -27.90
C GLN A 361 39.66 -5.02 -28.85
N MET A 362 40.55 -4.49 -29.69
CA MET A 362 41.29 -5.26 -30.68
C MET A 362 42.21 -6.26 -29.97
N THR A 363 42.10 -7.54 -30.33
CA THR A 363 42.92 -8.60 -29.73
C THR A 363 44.40 -8.43 -30.11
N ARG A 364 45.31 -9.07 -29.35
CA ARG A 364 46.76 -8.96 -29.55
C ARG A 364 47.19 -9.26 -30.99
N ASP A 365 46.49 -10.17 -31.66
CA ASP A 365 46.82 -10.57 -33.03
C ASP A 365 46.25 -9.61 -34.08
N GLU A 366 45.04 -9.09 -33.86
CA GLU A 366 44.47 -8.01 -34.69
C GLU A 366 45.31 -6.71 -34.60
N PHE A 367 45.89 -6.39 -33.43
CA PHE A 367 46.81 -5.24 -33.30
C PHE A 367 48.13 -5.43 -34.07
N LYS A 368 48.66 -6.65 -34.11
CA LYS A 368 49.85 -6.95 -34.94
C LYS A 368 49.55 -6.79 -36.42
N GLU A 369 48.37 -7.22 -36.86
CA GLU A 369 47.93 -7.13 -38.24
C GLU A 369 47.69 -5.67 -38.66
N TYR A 370 47.04 -4.87 -37.80
CA TYR A 370 46.92 -3.42 -37.97
C TYR A 370 48.29 -2.73 -38.04
N GLY A 371 49.23 -3.10 -37.16
CA GLY A 371 50.61 -2.61 -37.20
C GLY A 371 51.37 -3.00 -38.48
N ALA A 372 51.11 -4.18 -39.04
CA ALA A 372 51.66 -4.60 -40.33
C ALA A 372 51.10 -3.76 -41.49
N GLN A 373 49.79 -3.52 -41.52
CA GLN A 373 49.16 -2.65 -42.50
C GLN A 373 49.66 -1.20 -42.42
N LEU A 374 49.89 -0.68 -41.21
CA LEU A 374 50.43 0.65 -41.00
C LEU A 374 51.87 0.77 -41.54
N ARG A 375 52.70 -0.26 -41.32
CA ARG A 375 54.06 -0.33 -41.88
C ARG A 375 54.05 -0.38 -43.41
N GLU A 376 53.16 -1.17 -44.01
CA GLU A 376 53.01 -1.23 -45.47
C GLU A 376 52.56 0.13 -46.06
N LYS A 377 51.58 0.79 -45.42
CA LYS A 377 51.13 2.14 -45.80
C LYS A 377 52.24 3.18 -45.65
N SER A 378 53.04 3.11 -44.57
CA SER A 378 54.19 3.99 -44.36
C SER A 378 55.29 3.77 -45.42
N HIS A 379 55.51 2.51 -45.82
CA HIS A 379 56.42 2.18 -46.92
C HIS A 379 55.93 2.76 -48.26
N LYS A 380 54.63 2.58 -48.60
CA LYS A 380 54.02 3.19 -49.79
C LYS A 380 54.16 4.71 -49.79
N TYR A 381 53.90 5.37 -48.66
CA TYR A 381 54.08 6.81 -48.51
C TYR A 381 55.54 7.25 -48.76
N LYS A 382 56.53 6.54 -48.20
CA LYS A 382 57.95 6.85 -48.44
C LYS A 382 58.32 6.70 -49.91
N LEU A 383 57.83 5.66 -50.58
CA LEU A 383 58.07 5.40 -52.00
C LEU A 383 57.51 6.53 -52.89
N GLN A 384 56.28 6.96 -52.61
CA GLN A 384 55.65 8.08 -53.31
C GLN A 384 56.37 9.41 -53.03
N LYS A 385 56.84 9.62 -51.80
CA LYS A 385 57.64 10.80 -51.44
C LYS A 385 58.97 10.85 -52.19
N THR A 386 59.66 9.72 -52.36
CA THR A 386 60.88 9.66 -53.17
C THR A 386 60.62 9.89 -54.66
N ALA A 387 59.52 9.35 -55.20
CA ALA A 387 59.13 9.62 -56.58
C ALA A 387 58.83 11.11 -56.83
N LEU A 388 58.12 11.77 -55.90
CA LEU A 388 57.90 13.22 -55.95
C LEU A 388 59.19 14.04 -55.84
N ALA A 389 60.17 13.58 -55.06
CA ALA A 389 61.48 14.23 -54.99
C ALA A 389 62.25 14.08 -56.32
N GLY A 390 62.16 12.93 -56.99
CA GLY A 390 62.70 12.72 -58.33
C GLY A 390 62.12 13.66 -59.37
N LEU A 391 60.79 13.78 -59.44
CA LEU A 391 60.10 14.71 -60.34
C LEU A 391 60.50 16.18 -60.09
N ARG A 392 60.71 16.58 -58.83
CA ARG A 392 61.22 17.92 -58.49
C ARG A 392 62.65 18.13 -58.98
N ALA A 393 63.52 17.13 -58.85
CA ALA A 393 64.89 17.21 -59.35
C ALA A 393 64.91 17.33 -60.89
N GLU A 394 64.07 16.56 -61.59
CA GLU A 394 63.91 16.70 -63.04
C GLU A 394 63.44 18.10 -63.45
N SER A 395 62.52 18.70 -62.70
CA SER A 395 62.09 20.09 -62.92
C SER A 395 63.26 21.10 -62.78
N VAL A 396 64.18 20.89 -61.83
CA VAL A 396 65.38 21.74 -61.68
C VAL A 396 66.34 21.54 -62.85
N VAL A 397 66.53 20.31 -63.33
CA VAL A 397 67.36 20.03 -64.50
C VAL A 397 66.75 20.68 -65.75
N LEU A 398 65.44 20.59 -65.93
CA LEU A 398 64.71 21.29 -67.01
C LEU A 398 64.93 22.81 -66.95
N HIS A 399 64.84 23.41 -65.77
CA HIS A 399 65.12 24.83 -65.60
C HIS A 399 66.59 25.19 -65.89
N ARG A 400 67.54 24.31 -65.55
CA ARG A 400 68.94 24.50 -65.94
C ARG A 400 69.15 24.36 -67.45
N THR A 401 68.46 23.44 -68.11
CA THR A 401 68.49 23.33 -69.58
C THR A 401 67.90 24.57 -70.25
N GLU A 402 66.83 25.15 -69.68
CA GLU A 402 66.28 26.45 -70.10
C GLU A 402 67.32 27.57 -69.96
N GLN A 403 68.06 27.64 -68.84
CA GLN A 403 69.13 28.62 -68.64
C GLN A 403 70.30 28.43 -69.62
N ILE A 404 70.68 27.19 -69.94
CA ILE A 404 71.73 26.91 -70.93
C ILE A 404 71.30 27.33 -72.33
N LEU A 405 70.03 27.13 -72.69
CA LEU A 405 69.46 27.65 -73.94
C LEU A 405 69.55 29.18 -73.98
N LYS A 406 69.15 29.87 -72.90
CA LYS A 406 69.33 31.33 -72.76
C LYS A 406 70.80 31.77 -72.85
N GLY A 407 71.75 30.96 -72.38
CA GLY A 407 73.19 31.25 -72.42
C GLY A 407 73.87 30.94 -73.77
N ARG A 408 73.28 30.08 -74.62
CA ARG A 408 73.77 29.79 -75.98
C ARG A 408 73.37 30.87 -76.99
N ASP A 409 72.28 31.59 -76.74
CA ASP A 409 71.90 32.79 -77.51
C ASP A 409 72.56 34.05 -76.94
N ARG A 410 73.86 34.23 -77.22
CA ARG A 410 74.64 35.41 -76.79
C ARG A 410 74.21 36.74 -77.44
N ASN A 411 73.30 36.70 -78.41
CA ASN A 411 72.73 37.91 -79.02
C ASN A 411 71.42 38.33 -78.36
N LEU A 412 71.03 37.75 -77.22
CA LEU A 412 69.82 38.17 -76.51
C LEU A 412 69.98 39.58 -75.94
N GLU A 413 71.14 39.95 -75.39
CA GLU A 413 71.37 41.32 -74.86
C GLU A 413 71.46 42.37 -75.98
N GLU A 414 71.98 42.04 -77.16
CA GLU A 414 71.98 42.94 -78.33
C GLU A 414 70.58 43.07 -78.95
N PHE A 415 69.80 41.99 -78.97
CA PHE A 415 68.39 42.00 -79.37
C PHE A 415 67.51 42.75 -78.37
N LEU A 416 67.79 42.61 -77.07
CA LEU A 416 67.08 43.29 -75.98
C LEU A 416 67.45 44.76 -75.89
N THR A 417 68.70 45.16 -76.10
CA THR A 417 69.09 46.59 -76.20
C THR A 417 68.54 47.25 -77.46
N GLN A 418 68.40 46.52 -78.58
CA GLN A 418 67.66 46.99 -79.76
C GLN A 418 66.14 47.08 -79.50
N GLN A 419 65.58 46.20 -78.67
CA GLN A 419 64.19 46.25 -78.21
C GLN A 419 63.95 47.40 -77.22
N GLU A 420 64.85 47.64 -76.27
CA GLU A 420 64.81 48.75 -75.31
C GLU A 420 65.00 50.10 -76.01
N ALA A 421 65.80 50.15 -77.09
CA ALA A 421 65.90 51.31 -77.98
C ALA A 421 64.65 51.50 -78.86
N LYS A 422 64.00 50.42 -79.30
CA LYS A 422 62.68 50.46 -79.98
C LYS A 422 61.53 50.83 -79.01
N ALA A 423 61.69 50.56 -77.72
CA ALA A 423 60.72 50.85 -76.67
C ALA A 423 61.03 52.14 -75.87
N GLY A 424 62.17 52.81 -76.13
CA GLY A 424 62.44 54.19 -75.73
C GLY A 424 63.01 54.43 -74.33
N VAL A 425 63.74 53.50 -73.71
CA VAL A 425 64.32 53.72 -72.36
C VAL A 425 65.78 53.25 -72.32
N SER A 426 66.74 54.15 -72.05
CA SER A 426 68.16 53.80 -71.78
C SER A 426 68.66 54.44 -70.47
N GLY A 427 69.49 53.70 -69.71
CA GLY A 427 70.12 54.20 -68.47
C GLY A 427 70.14 53.26 -67.24
N TYR A 428 69.60 52.04 -67.32
CA TYR A 428 69.49 51.15 -66.15
C TYR A 428 70.85 50.61 -65.63
N ARG A 429 71.88 50.59 -66.47
CA ARG A 429 73.16 49.94 -66.15
C ARG A 429 74.13 50.81 -65.34
N ASP A 430 74.06 52.13 -65.47
CA ASP A 430 74.88 53.06 -64.65
C ASP A 430 74.47 53.06 -63.18
N ALA A 431 73.25 52.61 -62.87
CA ALA A 431 72.81 52.36 -61.50
C ALA A 431 73.55 51.17 -60.85
N GLN A 432 74.07 50.22 -61.64
CA GLN A 432 74.72 49.02 -61.15
C GLN A 432 76.14 49.29 -60.61
N SER A 433 76.87 50.23 -61.20
CA SER A 433 78.22 50.58 -60.74
C SER A 433 78.22 51.33 -59.41
N LYS A 434 77.21 52.17 -59.15
CA LYS A 434 77.01 52.81 -57.82
C LYS A 434 76.67 51.80 -56.72
N LEU A 435 76.17 50.62 -57.09
CA LEU A 435 75.85 49.52 -56.20
C LEU A 435 77.12 48.80 -55.70
N GLU A 436 78.21 48.85 -56.46
CA GLU A 436 79.46 48.17 -56.13
C GLU A 436 80.26 48.92 -55.05
N MET A 437 80.30 50.26 -55.09
CA MET A 437 80.89 51.07 -54.01
C MET A 437 80.08 51.01 -52.70
N ALA A 438 78.76 50.82 -52.80
CA ALA A 438 77.95 50.57 -51.61
C ALA A 438 78.31 49.22 -50.95
N SER A 439 78.87 48.27 -51.71
CA SER A 439 79.23 46.93 -51.25
C SER A 439 80.43 46.90 -50.29
N GLU A 440 81.43 47.76 -50.50
CA GLU A 440 82.61 47.84 -49.62
C GLU A 440 82.29 48.49 -48.27
N GLN A 441 81.47 49.56 -48.25
CA GLN A 441 81.02 50.18 -47.01
C GLN A 441 80.06 49.28 -46.21
N THR A 442 79.32 48.39 -46.87
CA THR A 442 78.57 47.34 -46.16
C THR A 442 79.48 46.31 -45.50
N ALA A 443 80.66 46.01 -46.03
CA ALA A 443 81.54 44.98 -45.47
C ALA A 443 82.12 45.36 -44.09
N GLU A 444 82.59 46.60 -43.90
CA GLU A 444 83.08 47.07 -42.59
C GLU A 444 81.94 47.21 -41.57
N MET A 445 80.77 47.64 -42.01
CA MET A 445 79.59 47.72 -41.16
C MET A 445 79.02 46.32 -40.84
N ASP A 446 79.28 45.31 -41.68
CA ASP A 446 78.94 43.91 -41.42
C ASP A 446 79.87 43.25 -40.38
N ASP A 447 81.15 43.63 -40.31
CA ASP A 447 82.06 43.13 -39.26
C ASP A 447 81.68 43.65 -37.86
N MET A 448 81.33 44.94 -37.74
CA MET A 448 80.83 45.50 -36.49
C MET A 448 79.44 44.95 -36.12
N LYS A 449 78.60 44.66 -37.13
CA LYS A 449 77.36 43.91 -36.91
C LYS A 449 77.64 42.47 -36.49
N GLY A 450 78.71 41.84 -36.97
CA GLY A 450 79.12 40.49 -36.58
C GLY A 450 79.42 40.38 -35.09
N GLN A 451 80.23 41.30 -34.54
CA GLN A 451 80.56 41.31 -33.11
C GLN A 451 79.34 41.61 -32.22
N THR A 452 78.47 42.54 -32.63
CA THR A 452 77.23 42.80 -31.90
C THR A 452 76.19 41.67 -32.07
N LEU A 453 76.18 40.97 -33.21
CA LEU A 453 75.38 39.77 -33.44
C LEU A 453 75.88 38.59 -32.61
N ASP A 454 77.17 38.46 -32.34
CA ASP A 454 77.71 37.39 -31.49
C ASP A 454 77.30 37.58 -30.02
N GLU A 455 77.38 38.80 -29.49
CA GLU A 455 76.89 39.12 -28.14
C GLU A 455 75.36 38.96 -28.04
N ILE A 456 74.61 39.44 -29.04
CA ILE A 456 73.15 39.22 -29.12
C ILE A 456 72.86 37.72 -29.25
N SER A 457 73.68 36.96 -29.98
CA SER A 457 73.51 35.51 -30.15
C SER A 457 73.79 34.76 -28.86
N GLU A 458 74.72 35.20 -28.01
CA GLU A 458 74.90 34.65 -26.66
C GLU A 458 73.72 34.95 -25.76
N ILE A 459 73.19 36.18 -25.78
CA ILE A 459 72.00 36.55 -25.01
C ILE A 459 70.78 35.75 -25.51
N VAL A 460 70.60 35.61 -26.82
CA VAL A 460 69.54 34.81 -27.44
C VAL A 460 69.71 33.33 -27.12
N LYS A 461 70.94 32.79 -27.09
CA LYS A 461 71.19 31.41 -26.62
C LYS A 461 70.81 31.24 -25.16
N LYS A 462 71.10 32.22 -24.30
CA LYS A 462 70.76 32.19 -22.88
C LYS A 462 69.24 32.30 -22.65
N ILE A 463 68.56 33.18 -23.41
CA ILE A 463 67.10 33.31 -23.40
C ILE A 463 66.44 32.05 -23.95
N ASN A 464 66.92 31.50 -25.07
CA ASN A 464 66.40 30.25 -25.62
C ASN A 464 66.63 29.07 -24.68
N GLY A 465 67.76 29.03 -23.97
CA GLY A 465 68.02 28.05 -22.92
C GLY A 465 67.00 28.14 -21.79
N GLN A 466 66.76 29.35 -21.25
CA GLN A 466 65.76 29.58 -20.21
C GLN A 466 64.33 29.32 -20.70
N LEU A 467 64.03 29.63 -21.96
CA LEU A 467 62.74 29.38 -22.60
C LEU A 467 62.49 27.88 -22.73
N GLU A 468 63.47 27.11 -23.20
CA GLU A 468 63.36 25.65 -23.30
C GLU A 468 63.31 24.98 -21.92
N GLU A 469 64.02 25.50 -20.91
CA GLU A 469 63.89 25.02 -19.52
C GLU A 469 62.50 25.28 -18.93
N LYS A 470 61.93 26.46 -19.16
CA LYS A 470 60.55 26.78 -18.74
C LYS A 470 59.51 25.98 -19.51
N LYS A 471 59.72 25.76 -20.81
CA LYS A 471 58.84 24.97 -21.69
C LYS A 471 58.87 23.48 -21.34
N THR A 472 60.03 22.94 -20.96
CA THR A 472 60.16 21.56 -20.45
C THR A 472 59.49 21.39 -19.09
N LYS A 473 59.55 22.39 -18.19
CA LYS A 473 58.80 22.40 -16.91
C LYS A 473 57.29 22.60 -17.08
N LEU A 474 56.84 23.43 -18.03
CA LEU A 474 55.43 23.71 -18.29
C LEU A 474 54.70 22.61 -19.06
N LYS A 475 55.39 21.89 -19.96
CA LYS A 475 54.80 20.79 -20.75
C LYS A 475 54.04 19.75 -19.92
N PRO A 476 54.60 19.19 -18.82
CA PRO A 476 53.89 18.20 -18.01
C PRO A 476 52.70 18.82 -17.27
N LEU A 477 52.83 20.02 -16.70
CA LEU A 477 51.75 20.73 -16.03
C LEU A 477 50.58 21.07 -16.98
N ILE A 478 50.88 21.47 -18.22
CA ILE A 478 49.85 21.71 -19.25
C ILE A 478 49.17 20.40 -19.65
N LYS A 479 49.90 19.28 -19.65
CA LYS A 479 49.34 17.96 -19.95
C LYS A 479 48.41 17.50 -18.83
N GLU A 480 48.82 17.62 -17.57
CA GLU A 480 47.98 17.34 -16.39
C GLU A 480 46.74 18.23 -16.36
N LEU A 481 46.87 19.53 -16.62
CA LEU A 481 45.74 20.46 -16.69
C LEU A 481 44.73 20.07 -17.79
N LYS A 482 45.22 19.59 -18.94
CA LYS A 482 44.35 19.08 -20.03
C LYS A 482 43.64 17.80 -19.62
N GLU A 483 44.33 16.89 -18.93
CA GLU A 483 43.75 15.64 -18.44
C GLU A 483 42.65 15.92 -17.41
N VAL A 484 42.91 16.80 -16.43
CA VAL A 484 41.93 17.18 -15.40
C VAL A 484 40.74 17.92 -16.02
N ARG A 485 40.95 18.80 -17.01
CA ARG A 485 39.84 19.43 -17.74
C ARG A 485 38.99 18.41 -18.49
N LYS A 486 39.62 17.41 -19.10
CA LYS A 486 38.92 16.33 -19.79
C LYS A 486 38.09 15.51 -18.80
N GLN A 487 38.68 15.10 -17.67
CA GLN A 487 37.97 14.37 -16.61
C GLN A 487 36.80 15.18 -16.03
N TYR A 488 37.00 16.48 -15.82
CA TYR A 488 35.91 17.37 -15.37
C TYR A 488 34.78 17.44 -16.39
N GLN A 489 35.09 17.59 -17.69
CA GLN A 489 34.07 17.61 -18.75
C GLN A 489 33.33 16.27 -18.87
N GLU A 490 34.02 15.15 -18.73
CA GLU A 490 33.40 13.81 -18.73
C GLU A 490 32.48 13.63 -17.52
N CYS A 491 32.94 13.98 -16.30
CA CYS A 491 32.10 13.95 -15.10
C CYS A 491 30.90 14.91 -15.17
N GLU A 492 31.08 16.09 -15.74
CA GLU A 492 29.99 17.06 -15.93
C GLU A 492 28.94 16.55 -16.92
N GLN A 493 29.36 15.94 -18.03
CA GLN A 493 28.44 15.27 -18.97
C GLN A 493 27.71 14.10 -18.31
N ASP A 494 28.41 13.21 -17.61
CA ASP A 494 27.80 12.08 -16.90
C ASP A 494 26.79 12.54 -15.84
N TYR A 495 27.11 13.62 -15.12
CA TYR A 495 26.20 14.22 -14.15
C TYR A 495 24.96 14.79 -14.84
N LEU A 496 25.12 15.54 -15.95
CA LEU A 496 24.00 16.11 -16.70
C LEU A 496 23.09 15.03 -17.29
N ASP A 497 23.66 13.96 -17.84
CA ASP A 497 22.91 12.84 -18.40
C ASP A 497 22.13 12.08 -17.31
N LYS A 498 22.78 11.80 -16.17
CA LYS A 498 22.12 11.15 -15.02
C LYS A 498 21.04 12.03 -14.42
N LYS A 499 21.29 13.33 -14.31
CA LYS A 499 20.32 14.31 -13.83
C LYS A 499 19.12 14.38 -14.77
N GLN A 500 19.33 14.44 -16.08
CA GLN A 500 18.25 14.47 -17.06
C GLN A 500 17.39 13.19 -17.00
N ARG A 501 18.02 12.02 -16.85
CA ARG A 501 17.30 10.74 -16.66
C ARG A 501 16.50 10.74 -15.36
N TYR A 502 17.10 11.21 -14.26
CA TYR A 502 16.42 11.32 -12.98
C TYR A 502 15.21 12.26 -13.07
N ASP A 503 15.39 13.46 -13.62
CA ASP A 503 14.33 14.46 -13.78
C ASP A 503 13.20 13.91 -14.67
N SER A 504 13.52 13.19 -15.74
CA SER A 504 12.53 12.55 -16.61
C SER A 504 11.74 11.46 -15.88
N VAL A 505 12.39 10.61 -15.09
CA VAL A 505 11.72 9.53 -14.33
C VAL A 505 10.90 10.11 -13.18
N ALA A 506 11.44 11.12 -12.48
CA ALA A 506 10.76 11.80 -11.39
C ALA A 506 9.47 12.47 -11.87
N VAL A 507 9.50 13.16 -13.02
CA VAL A 507 8.30 13.74 -13.64
C VAL A 507 7.32 12.65 -14.04
N GLY A 508 7.78 11.56 -14.66
CA GLY A 508 6.92 10.43 -15.03
C GLY A 508 6.18 9.83 -13.82
N LEU A 509 6.91 9.52 -12.75
CA LEU A 509 6.35 8.99 -11.51
C LEU A 509 5.41 10.00 -10.82
N ALA A 510 5.73 11.29 -10.86
CA ALA A 510 4.84 12.32 -10.31
C ALA A 510 3.53 12.42 -11.09
N THR A 511 3.56 12.28 -12.42
CA THR A 511 2.36 12.26 -13.25
C THR A 511 1.53 11.01 -13.03
N GLU A 512 2.15 9.82 -12.98
CA GLU A 512 1.44 8.56 -12.68
C GLU A 512 0.81 8.60 -11.30
N ARG A 513 1.53 9.10 -10.30
CA ARG A 513 1.00 9.30 -8.95
C ARG A 513 -0.22 10.22 -8.96
N SER A 514 -0.15 11.36 -9.63
CA SER A 514 -1.28 12.30 -9.70
C SER A 514 -2.50 11.71 -10.41
N MET A 515 -2.30 10.88 -11.45
CA MET A 515 -3.40 10.18 -12.11
C MET A 515 -4.04 9.13 -11.19
N LEU A 516 -3.23 8.31 -10.52
CA LEU A 516 -3.71 7.29 -9.59
C LEU A 516 -4.42 7.90 -8.37
N GLU A 517 -3.92 9.01 -7.84
CA GLU A 517 -4.60 9.76 -6.76
C GLU A 517 -5.97 10.26 -7.25
N GLY A 518 -6.05 10.81 -8.47
CA GLY A 518 -7.33 11.21 -9.08
C GLY A 518 -8.31 10.06 -9.28
N GLU A 519 -7.84 8.92 -9.80
CA GLU A 519 -8.68 7.71 -9.96
C GLU A 519 -9.16 7.17 -8.60
N CYS A 520 -8.33 7.24 -7.55
CA CYS A 520 -8.74 6.85 -6.20
C CYS A 520 -9.82 7.77 -5.65
N ASP A 521 -9.68 9.08 -5.83
CA ASP A 521 -10.67 10.07 -5.39
C ASP A 521 -12.00 9.89 -6.14
N GLU A 522 -11.97 9.68 -7.46
CA GLU A 522 -13.17 9.40 -8.27
C GLU A 522 -13.88 8.13 -7.82
N LEU A 523 -13.14 7.03 -7.60
CA LEU A 523 -13.70 5.78 -7.11
C LEU A 523 -14.26 5.91 -5.69
N GLN A 524 -13.62 6.71 -4.84
CA GLN A 524 -14.11 6.97 -3.48
C GLN A 524 -15.41 7.77 -3.51
N ASP A 525 -15.50 8.79 -4.37
CA ASP A 525 -16.72 9.58 -4.56
C ASP A 525 -17.86 8.72 -5.13
N GLU A 526 -17.59 7.83 -6.09
CA GLU A 526 -18.56 6.87 -6.61
C GLU A 526 -19.06 5.92 -5.51
N CYS A 527 -18.15 5.38 -4.68
CA CYS A 527 -18.52 4.54 -3.55
C CYS A 527 -19.42 5.29 -2.56
N LEU A 528 -19.08 6.53 -2.19
CA LEU A 528 -19.87 7.34 -1.28
C LEU A 528 -21.27 7.66 -1.84
N GLN A 529 -21.35 7.94 -3.15
CA GLN A 529 -22.64 8.17 -3.82
C GLN A 529 -23.51 6.90 -3.82
N GLU A 530 -22.94 5.75 -4.16
CA GLU A 530 -23.68 4.49 -4.18
C GLU A 530 -24.06 4.00 -2.78
N GLU A 531 -23.22 4.21 -1.76
CA GLU A 531 -23.57 3.96 -0.36
C GLU A 531 -24.74 4.84 0.09
N SER A 532 -24.69 6.14 -0.22
CA SER A 532 -25.77 7.09 0.08
C SER A 532 -27.07 6.66 -0.60
N ARG A 533 -26.99 6.26 -1.87
CA ARG A 533 -28.13 5.77 -2.65
C ARG A 533 -28.68 4.46 -2.07
N TYR A 534 -27.82 3.54 -1.68
CA TYR A 534 -28.20 2.29 -1.03
C TYR A 534 -28.95 2.57 0.26
N HIS A 535 -28.42 3.42 1.14
CA HIS A 535 -29.08 3.76 2.41
C HIS A 535 -30.43 4.45 2.18
N TYR A 536 -30.52 5.36 1.23
CA TYR A 536 -31.78 6.00 0.85
C TYR A 536 -32.83 4.99 0.37
N LEU A 537 -32.45 4.11 -0.57
CA LEU A 537 -33.34 3.06 -1.09
C LEU A 537 -33.73 2.05 -0.02
N ASN A 538 -32.81 1.68 0.87
CA ASN A 538 -33.09 0.80 1.99
C ASN A 538 -34.10 1.42 2.97
N CYS A 539 -33.97 2.72 3.28
CA CYS A 539 -34.94 3.43 4.09
C CYS A 539 -36.33 3.47 3.42
N LEU A 540 -36.39 3.77 2.12
CA LEU A 540 -37.65 3.74 1.36
C LEU A 540 -38.27 2.34 1.34
N SER A 541 -37.44 1.30 1.16
CA SER A 541 -37.88 -0.09 1.18
C SER A 541 -38.45 -0.47 2.54
N GLN A 542 -37.79 -0.10 3.65
CA GLN A 542 -38.30 -0.34 5.00
C GLN A 542 -39.63 0.38 5.25
N ILE A 543 -39.77 1.64 4.83
CA ILE A 543 -41.03 2.39 4.93
C ILE A 543 -42.13 1.67 4.14
N ALA A 544 -41.83 1.21 2.92
CA ALA A 544 -42.78 0.46 2.11
C ALA A 544 -43.14 -0.89 2.73
N SER A 545 -42.19 -1.63 3.31
CA SER A 545 -42.44 -2.89 4.03
C SER A 545 -43.32 -2.68 5.26
N ILE A 546 -43.06 -1.64 6.07
CA ILE A 546 -43.93 -1.28 7.20
C ILE A 546 -45.33 -0.90 6.71
N GLY A 547 -45.42 -0.17 5.58
CA GLY A 547 -46.69 0.14 4.94
C GLY A 547 -47.46 -1.12 4.54
N LEU A 548 -46.78 -2.08 3.92
CA LEU A 548 -47.36 -3.36 3.52
C LEU A 548 -47.79 -4.18 4.74
N GLU A 549 -46.97 -4.25 5.80
CA GLU A 549 -47.32 -4.93 7.04
C GLU A 549 -48.57 -4.32 7.69
N LYS A 550 -48.70 -2.99 7.70
CA LYS A 550 -49.90 -2.31 8.20
C LYS A 550 -51.15 -2.70 7.41
N VAL A 551 -51.05 -2.73 6.08
CA VAL A 551 -52.17 -3.16 5.22
C VAL A 551 -52.53 -4.62 5.47
N GLN A 552 -51.55 -5.51 5.53
CA GLN A 552 -51.79 -6.93 5.83
C GLN A 552 -52.39 -7.16 7.22
N GLN A 553 -51.96 -6.39 8.22
CA GLN A 553 -52.54 -6.46 9.56
C GLN A 553 -53.98 -5.93 9.56
N GLU A 554 -54.25 -4.86 8.82
CA GLU A 554 -55.61 -4.31 8.65
C GLU A 554 -56.54 -5.30 7.93
N GLU A 555 -56.09 -5.98 6.88
CA GLU A 555 -56.83 -7.05 6.22
C GLU A 555 -57.13 -8.22 7.19
N LYS A 556 -56.17 -8.61 8.02
CA LYS A 556 -56.37 -9.67 9.03
C LYS A 556 -57.38 -9.28 10.10
N TRP A 557 -57.32 -8.05 10.61
CA TRP A 557 -58.24 -7.57 11.65
C TRP A 557 -59.64 -7.29 11.11
N THR A 558 -59.76 -6.80 9.87
CA THR A 558 -61.07 -6.65 9.19
C THR A 558 -61.71 -8.00 8.89
N ALA A 559 -60.93 -9.04 8.61
CA ALA A 559 -61.40 -10.42 8.52
C ALA A 559 -61.74 -11.07 9.88
N GLY A 560 -61.57 -10.37 11.01
CA GLY A 560 -61.91 -10.85 12.35
C GLY A 560 -60.84 -11.70 13.03
N HIS A 561 -59.65 -11.85 12.43
CA HIS A 561 -58.52 -12.59 13.00
C HIS A 561 -57.63 -11.67 13.85
N GLY A 562 -58.07 -11.40 15.09
CA GLY A 562 -57.36 -10.56 16.07
C GLY A 562 -57.89 -9.12 16.15
N ARG A 563 -57.27 -8.29 17.00
CA ARG A 563 -57.59 -6.87 17.17
C ARG A 563 -56.32 -6.06 17.35
N LEU A 564 -56.32 -4.80 16.92
CA LEU A 564 -55.18 -3.90 17.09
C LEU A 564 -54.94 -3.54 18.57
N LEU A 565 -55.98 -3.07 19.25
CA LEU A 565 -55.97 -2.66 20.66
C LEU A 565 -57.27 -3.14 21.33
N PRO A 566 -57.34 -3.21 22.68
CA PRO A 566 -58.58 -3.56 23.37
C PRO A 566 -59.76 -2.64 23.03
N GLU A 567 -59.48 -1.37 22.76
CA GLU A 567 -60.48 -0.33 22.45
C GLU A 567 -60.72 -0.11 20.95
N PHE A 568 -59.85 -0.62 20.06
CA PHE A 568 -59.91 -0.39 18.61
C PHE A 568 -59.67 -1.67 17.83
N ALA A 569 -60.61 -2.06 16.96
CA ALA A 569 -60.50 -3.32 16.23
C ALA A 569 -59.47 -3.26 15.10
N ASN A 570 -59.42 -2.14 14.36
CA ASN A 570 -58.55 -1.95 13.19
C ASN A 570 -57.87 -0.56 13.18
N HIS A 571 -56.93 -0.36 12.25
CA HIS A 571 -56.23 0.92 12.10
C HIS A 571 -57.17 2.03 11.64
N GLN A 572 -58.14 1.73 10.77
CA GLN A 572 -59.17 2.66 10.33
C GLN A 572 -59.96 3.29 11.48
N GLU A 573 -60.46 2.51 12.45
CA GLU A 573 -61.19 3.00 13.62
C GLU A 573 -60.32 3.87 14.53
N LEU A 574 -59.07 3.47 14.75
CA LEU A 574 -58.10 4.26 15.53
C LEU A 574 -57.85 5.62 14.87
N TYR A 575 -57.59 5.64 13.56
CA TYR A 575 -57.34 6.89 12.83
C TYR A 575 -58.60 7.74 12.73
N GLN A 576 -59.78 7.15 12.55
CA GLN A 576 -61.04 7.89 12.56
C GLN A 576 -61.31 8.54 13.91
N ASN A 577 -61.05 7.83 15.03
CA ASN A 577 -61.17 8.41 16.36
C ASN A 577 -60.16 9.55 16.55
N LYS A 578 -58.89 9.37 16.16
CA LYS A 578 -57.89 10.44 16.20
C LYS A 578 -58.28 11.65 15.34
N ILE A 579 -58.82 11.44 14.14
CA ILE A 579 -59.35 12.51 13.28
C ILE A 579 -60.47 13.25 14.01
N ASN A 580 -61.44 12.53 14.58
CA ASN A 580 -62.54 13.14 15.32
C ASN A 580 -62.04 13.94 16.54
N GLN A 581 -61.03 13.44 17.26
CA GLN A 581 -60.38 14.16 18.36
C GLN A 581 -59.69 15.44 17.88
N GLN A 582 -58.93 15.37 16.79
CA GLN A 582 -58.24 16.53 16.21
C GLN A 582 -59.23 17.55 15.63
N GLU A 583 -60.33 17.11 15.03
CA GLU A 583 -61.40 18.00 14.58
C GLU A 583 -62.12 18.68 15.75
N SER A 584 -62.37 17.95 16.84
CA SER A 584 -62.93 18.51 18.07
C SER A 584 -62.00 19.56 18.67
N LEU A 585 -60.69 19.24 18.77
CA LEU A 585 -59.68 20.17 19.24
C LEU A 585 -59.58 21.41 18.33
N SER A 586 -59.57 21.22 17.01
CA SER A 586 -59.57 22.31 16.04
C SER A 586 -60.82 23.20 16.19
N LYS A 587 -62.00 22.61 16.39
CA LYS A 587 -63.25 23.36 16.69
C LYS A 587 -63.14 24.12 18.02
N GLN A 588 -62.56 23.53 19.05
CA GLN A 588 -62.33 24.19 20.34
C GLN A 588 -61.34 25.34 20.23
N LEU A 589 -60.21 25.14 19.54
CA LEU A 589 -59.20 26.17 19.30
C LEU A 589 -59.78 27.31 18.46
N ARG A 590 -60.59 27.03 17.44
CA ARG A 590 -61.33 28.07 16.69
C ARG A 590 -62.32 28.83 17.59
N LYS A 591 -63.03 28.15 18.49
CA LYS A 591 -63.90 28.82 19.49
C LYS A 591 -63.10 29.69 20.46
N GLN A 592 -61.96 29.20 20.94
CA GLN A 592 -61.06 29.97 21.82
C GLN A 592 -60.48 31.17 21.07
N GLN A 593 -60.01 31.01 19.84
CA GLN A 593 -59.54 32.09 18.98
C GLN A 593 -60.66 33.12 18.74
N LYS A 594 -61.89 32.68 18.49
CA LYS A 594 -63.04 33.57 18.33
C LYS A 594 -63.34 34.34 19.62
N LYS A 595 -63.36 33.67 20.78
CA LYS A 595 -63.51 34.31 22.10
C LYS A 595 -62.39 35.31 22.38
N ILE A 596 -61.15 34.99 22.03
CA ILE A 596 -60.01 35.89 22.18
C ILE A 596 -60.20 37.11 21.30
N LYS A 597 -60.54 36.95 20.01
CA LYS A 597 -60.80 38.07 19.09
C LYS A 597 -61.98 38.94 19.54
N GLU A 598 -63.08 38.35 19.99
CA GLU A 598 -64.26 39.08 20.49
C GLU A 598 -63.93 39.86 21.78
N ASN A 599 -63.10 39.28 22.66
CA ASN A 599 -62.69 39.91 23.91
C ASN A 599 -61.42 40.75 23.80
N GLU A 600 -60.73 40.76 22.65
CA GLU A 600 -59.43 41.41 22.45
C GLU A 600 -59.52 42.91 22.73
N GLY A 601 -60.53 43.58 22.17
CA GLY A 601 -60.75 45.01 22.39
C GLY A 601 -61.04 45.36 23.85
N GLY A 602 -61.93 44.58 24.51
CA GLY A 602 -62.27 44.77 25.92
C GLY A 602 -61.10 44.49 26.86
N ASN A 603 -60.36 43.41 26.61
CA ASN A 603 -59.19 43.02 27.39
C ASN A 603 -58.01 43.97 27.16
N MET A 604 -57.80 44.48 25.94
CA MET A 604 -56.80 45.51 25.64
C MET A 604 -57.14 46.83 26.34
N TYR A 605 -58.41 47.26 26.30
CA TYR A 605 -58.87 48.44 27.03
C TYR A 605 -58.70 48.26 28.54
N GLN A 606 -59.11 47.12 29.09
CA GLN A 606 -58.93 46.80 30.50
C GLN A 606 -57.45 46.74 30.90
N ARG A 607 -56.58 46.18 30.05
CA ARG A 607 -55.12 46.17 30.25
C ARG A 607 -54.54 47.58 30.20
N SER A 608 -55.02 48.46 29.31
CA SER A 608 -54.64 49.88 29.29
C SER A 608 -55.08 50.55 30.59
N LEU A 609 -56.32 50.33 31.03
CA LEU A 609 -56.84 50.89 32.28
C LEU A 609 -56.02 50.44 33.50
N TYR A 610 -55.64 49.15 33.56
CA TYR A 610 -54.78 48.63 34.62
C TYR A 610 -53.35 49.15 34.52
N ALA A 611 -52.81 49.34 33.32
CA ALA A 611 -51.50 49.94 33.12
C ALA A 611 -51.51 51.42 33.55
N ASP A 612 -52.56 52.16 33.24
CA ASP A 612 -52.75 53.55 33.65
C ASP A 612 -53.01 53.66 35.14
N LEU A 613 -53.83 52.77 35.72
CA LEU A 613 -53.99 52.67 37.18
C LEU A 613 -52.67 52.33 37.86
N HIS A 614 -51.88 51.41 37.30
CA HIS A 614 -50.56 51.07 37.82
C HIS A 614 -49.60 52.25 37.72
N ARG A 615 -49.63 53.03 36.62
CA ARG A 615 -48.87 54.28 36.49
C ARG A 615 -49.31 55.31 37.53
N LEU A 616 -50.61 55.47 37.75
CA LEU A 616 -51.20 56.39 38.73
C LEU A 616 -50.85 55.99 40.16
N LEU A 617 -50.95 54.71 40.49
CA LEU A 617 -50.55 54.16 41.79
C LEU A 617 -49.04 54.26 41.98
N SER A 618 -48.24 53.97 40.96
CA SER A 618 -46.78 54.15 40.99
C SER A 618 -46.40 55.62 41.17
N ALA A 619 -47.09 56.54 40.50
CA ALA A 619 -46.90 57.98 40.66
C ALA A 619 -47.37 58.45 42.04
N LYS A 620 -48.46 57.91 42.58
CA LYS A 620 -48.95 58.17 43.95
C LYS A 620 -47.99 57.65 45.00
N VAL A 621 -47.41 56.47 44.80
CA VAL A 621 -46.36 55.89 45.65
C VAL A 621 -45.11 56.76 45.59
N LYS A 622 -44.66 57.16 44.38
CA LYS A 622 -43.52 58.06 44.19
C LYS A 622 -43.74 59.44 44.80
N SER A 623 -44.93 60.01 44.71
CA SER A 623 -45.26 61.32 45.31
C SER A 623 -45.46 61.23 46.83
N ARG A 624 -45.93 60.09 47.37
CA ARG A 624 -45.86 59.82 48.81
C ARG A 624 -44.42 59.69 49.29
N LEU A 625 -43.58 58.93 48.58
CA LEU A 625 -42.16 58.73 48.91
C LEU A 625 -41.32 60.01 48.71
N GLY A 626 -41.67 60.88 47.75
CA GLY A 626 -41.02 62.17 47.54
C GLY A 626 -41.40 63.25 48.56
N GLY A 627 -42.46 63.03 49.35
CA GLY A 627 -42.92 63.95 50.40
C GLY A 627 -42.73 63.44 51.83
N THR A 628 -42.28 62.20 52.02
CA THR A 628 -41.98 61.64 53.35
C THR A 628 -40.55 61.14 53.39
N ASN A 629 -39.68 62.04 53.86
CA ASN A 629 -38.39 61.70 54.41
C ASN A 629 -38.61 60.63 55.52
N ASN A 630 -37.73 59.64 55.57
CA ASN A 630 -37.71 58.45 56.43
C ASN A 630 -38.53 57.22 56.02
N GLY A 631 -37.78 56.16 55.72
CA GLY A 631 -38.00 54.87 56.36
C GLY A 631 -38.79 53.84 55.56
N ASN A 632 -38.05 53.03 54.81
CA ASN A 632 -38.29 51.59 54.62
C ASN A 632 -39.52 51.19 53.77
N ILE A 633 -39.35 50.96 52.46
CA ILE A 633 -40.28 50.13 51.67
C ILE A 633 -39.55 49.23 50.66
N LEU A 634 -39.95 47.96 50.74
CA LEU A 634 -39.68 46.80 49.89
C LEU A 634 -39.50 47.09 48.39
N GLY A 635 -38.45 46.49 47.82
CA GLY A 635 -38.29 46.32 46.39
C GLY A 635 -39.35 45.37 45.83
N ILE A 636 -40.30 45.94 45.08
CA ILE A 636 -41.09 45.19 44.09
C ILE A 636 -40.73 45.80 42.73
N SER A 637 -39.64 45.29 42.14
CA SER A 637 -39.27 45.53 40.75
C SER A 637 -39.76 44.37 39.89
N GLY A 638 -41.07 44.32 39.64
CA GLY A 638 -41.64 43.52 38.56
C GLY A 638 -41.72 44.39 37.30
N GLN A 639 -40.61 44.53 36.57
CA GLN A 639 -40.62 45.11 35.23
C GLN A 639 -41.39 44.16 34.30
N LEU A 640 -42.62 44.51 33.95
CA LEU A 640 -43.28 44.01 32.75
C LEU A 640 -42.87 44.93 31.59
N THR A 641 -41.68 44.69 31.04
CA THR A 641 -41.29 45.25 29.74
C THR A 641 -42.09 44.52 28.66
N ALA A 642 -42.83 45.30 27.88
CA ALA A 642 -43.49 44.85 26.67
C ALA A 642 -42.45 44.80 25.55
N ASP A 643 -41.62 43.77 25.55
CA ASP A 643 -40.77 43.46 24.39
C ASP A 643 -41.48 42.44 23.51
N THR A 644 -41.70 42.87 22.28
CA THR A 644 -42.13 42.09 21.13
C THR A 644 -41.15 40.93 20.91
N MET A 645 -41.55 39.72 21.28
CA MET A 645 -40.90 38.49 20.82
C MET A 645 -41.70 37.89 19.67
N ASP A 646 -41.03 37.85 18.52
CA ASP A 646 -41.37 37.08 17.33
C ASP A 646 -41.34 35.58 17.68
N PHE A 647 -42.46 34.88 17.51
CA PHE A 647 -42.55 33.42 17.69
C PHE A 647 -42.62 32.76 16.32
N GLY A 648 -41.45 32.63 15.69
CA GLY A 648 -41.18 31.62 14.69
C GLY A 648 -40.86 30.28 15.34
N THR A 649 -41.45 29.22 14.79
CA THR A 649 -41.18 27.78 15.02
C THR A 649 -41.78 27.14 16.28
N ALA A 650 -42.79 26.30 16.01
CA ALA A 650 -43.46 25.44 16.98
C ALA A 650 -42.54 24.31 17.44
N GLN A 651 -42.26 24.25 18.74
CA GLN A 651 -41.93 23.00 19.42
C GLN A 651 -43.13 22.54 20.23
N VAL A 652 -43.64 21.38 19.85
CA VAL A 652 -44.73 20.66 20.52
C VAL A 652 -44.22 20.19 21.89
N VAL A 653 -44.69 20.82 22.95
CA VAL A 653 -44.54 20.30 24.32
C VAL A 653 -45.61 19.24 24.53
N ARG A 654 -45.17 17.97 24.66
CA ARG A 654 -45.97 16.92 25.29
C ARG A 654 -46.08 17.23 26.77
N ILE A 655 -47.30 17.20 27.29
CA ILE A 655 -47.59 17.29 28.72
C ILE A 655 -48.11 15.89 29.11
N ASP A 656 -47.41 15.25 30.04
CA ASP A 656 -47.98 14.19 30.88
C ASP A 656 -48.86 14.79 31.97
#